data_AF-A0A9D9YRZ3-F1
#
_entry.id   AF-A0A9D9YRZ3-F1
#
_cell.length_a   1.000
_cell.length_b   1.000
_cell.length_c   1.000
_cell.angle_alpha   90.00
_cell.angle_beta   90.00
_cell.angle_gamma   90.00
#
_symmetry.space_group_name_H-M   'P 1'
#
loop_
_entity.id
_entity.type
_entity.pdbx_description
1 polymer ?
#
loop_
_entity_poly.entity_id
_entity_poly.type
_entity_poly.pdbx_seq_one_letter_code
_entity_poly.pdbx_strand_id
1 'polypeptide(L)'
;MKIYRKLTEDEVLQLKSQSCVADNWGDIEVSEGFDTKHVHHTRFSGLVKLGIFRSCFSLPGGIKKHAGLRHVTLHNVTVGDNCCIENIQNYIANYDIGDDAFIENVDIIVVDRVSKFGNGVEVAVLNETGGREVLINDKLSAHQAYVMALYRHRPELVNRMRQITDHYSNKHASDRGYIGNRVMILNTGSVKNVKVGDCCRIEGTCRLENGSINSNEMAPVHIGYGVICEDFIISSGSHVDDGTMLSRCFVGQACQLGHNYSASDSLFFSNCQGENGEACAIFAGPFTVTHHKSTLLIAGMFSFMNAGSGSNQSNHMYKLGPIHQGTMERGAKTTSDSYILWPAKVGAFSLVMGRHVNHSDTSNLPFSYLIEQGNTTYLVPGVNLRSVGTIRDAQKWPKRDKRKDANKLDCINYNLLSPYTIQKMFKGRSVLKDLKRVSGETSELYSYQSAKIKNSSLNGGIKCYEIAIHKFLGNSIIKRLEGLNFLNNEEIRQRLKPDTEIGLGEWVDVSGLIAPKSEIDKLLCDIECGRVNTLKEINARFEDMHRNYYTYEWTWAYNKIQEFYGFDTETITAADVIRIVEVWKESVIGLDRMVYDDARKEFSLSSMTGFGADGTQDERKLDFEQVRGDFESNPFVTAVLKHIDEKTALGNELINRIGKLA
;
A
#
# COMPACT_ATOMS: atom_id res chain seq x y z
N MET A 1 -21.23 7.96 31.13
CA MET A 1 -20.11 8.63 31.82
C MET A 1 -19.93 7.89 33.14
N LYS A 2 -18.73 7.37 33.47
CA LYS A 2 -18.54 6.69 34.77
C LYS A 2 -18.59 7.72 35.88
N ILE A 3 -19.32 7.41 36.96
CA ILE A 3 -19.39 8.25 38.15
C ILE A 3 -18.27 7.78 39.08
N TYR A 4 -17.35 8.69 39.39
CA TYR A 4 -16.28 8.47 40.36
C TYR A 4 -16.65 9.16 41.67
N ARG A 5 -16.40 8.50 42.80
CA ARG A 5 -16.50 9.05 44.15
C ARG A 5 -15.13 9.09 44.82
N LYS A 6 -14.97 9.85 45.90
CA LYS A 6 -13.79 9.72 46.77
C LYS A 6 -13.79 8.36 47.50
N LEU A 7 -12.62 7.93 47.94
CA LEU A 7 -12.45 6.80 48.86
C LEU A 7 -13.16 7.09 50.20
N THR A 8 -13.65 6.05 50.87
CA THR A 8 -14.10 6.14 52.28
C THR A 8 -12.89 6.02 53.23
N GLU A 9 -13.08 6.39 54.50
CA GLU A 9 -12.03 6.25 55.52
C GLU A 9 -11.60 4.78 55.70
N ASP A 10 -12.56 3.85 55.70
CA ASP A 10 -12.29 2.40 55.74
C ASP A 10 -11.47 1.94 54.54
N GLU A 11 -11.77 2.40 53.33
CA GLU A 11 -11.00 2.07 52.12
C GLU A 11 -9.57 2.61 52.20
N VAL A 12 -9.38 3.83 52.71
CA VAL A 12 -8.05 4.43 52.93
C VAL A 12 -7.25 3.65 53.97
N LEU A 13 -7.87 3.23 55.07
CA LEU A 13 -7.23 2.39 56.09
C LEU A 13 -6.86 1.00 55.54
N GLN A 14 -7.77 0.39 54.77
CA GLN A 14 -7.56 -0.91 54.15
C GLN A 14 -6.40 -0.86 53.12
N LEU A 15 -6.37 0.14 52.23
CA LEU A 15 -5.27 0.35 51.28
C LEU A 15 -3.92 0.60 51.97
N LYS A 16 -3.89 1.36 53.08
CA LYS A 16 -2.67 1.54 53.90
C LYS A 16 -2.17 0.22 54.50
N SER A 17 -3.06 -0.68 54.94
CA SER A 17 -2.66 -2.00 55.43
C SER A 17 -2.12 -2.92 54.32
N GLN A 18 -2.50 -2.67 53.06
CA GLN A 18 -2.00 -3.34 51.85
C GLN A 18 -0.73 -2.66 51.30
N SER A 19 0.04 -1.98 52.15
CA SER A 19 1.28 -1.25 51.81
C SER A 19 1.12 -0.17 50.72
N CYS A 20 -0.09 0.37 50.50
CA CYS A 20 -0.30 1.44 49.55
C CYS A 20 -0.10 2.82 50.19
N VAL A 21 0.45 3.75 49.42
CA VAL A 21 0.75 5.13 49.85
C VAL A 21 0.23 6.14 48.84
N ALA A 22 -0.18 7.30 49.32
CA ALA A 22 -0.62 8.41 48.50
C ALA A 22 -0.11 9.74 49.07
N ASP A 23 0.31 10.65 48.19
CA ASP A 23 0.69 12.02 48.60
C ASP A 23 -0.52 12.76 49.20
N ASN A 24 -1.69 12.57 48.60
CA ASN A 24 -2.98 13.00 49.13
C ASN A 24 -4.07 11.96 48.76
N TRP A 25 -4.73 11.39 49.76
CA TRP A 25 -5.84 10.43 49.54
C TRP A 25 -7.11 11.09 48.99
N GLY A 26 -7.26 12.42 49.14
CA GLY A 26 -8.36 13.18 48.57
C GLY A 26 -8.30 13.31 47.04
N ASP A 27 -7.14 13.09 46.43
CA ASP A 27 -6.95 13.16 44.96
C ASP A 27 -7.14 11.79 44.27
N ILE A 28 -7.53 10.76 45.03
CA ILE A 28 -7.90 9.44 44.50
C ILE A 28 -9.42 9.33 44.41
N GLU A 29 -9.91 8.92 43.25
CA GLU A 29 -11.33 8.69 42.99
C GLU A 29 -11.56 7.27 42.45
N VAL A 30 -12.68 6.65 42.83
CA VAL A 30 -13.00 5.25 42.50
C VAL A 30 -14.40 5.11 41.93
N SER A 31 -14.58 4.16 41.02
CA SER A 31 -15.86 3.80 40.42
C SER A 31 -16.84 3.20 41.44
N GLU A 32 -18.14 3.21 41.12
CA GLU A 32 -19.15 2.61 42.00
C GLU A 32 -18.98 1.08 42.10
N GLY A 33 -18.97 0.55 43.33
CA GLY A 33 -18.70 -0.87 43.58
C GLY A 33 -17.23 -1.29 43.38
N PHE A 34 -16.29 -0.36 43.55
CA PHE A 34 -14.87 -0.63 43.77
C PHE A 34 -14.62 -1.57 44.95
N ASP A 35 -13.49 -2.30 44.94
CA ASP A 35 -13.07 -3.21 46.01
C ASP A 35 -11.55 -3.14 46.19
N THR A 36 -11.11 -2.80 47.41
CA THR A 36 -9.69 -2.59 47.75
C THR A 36 -8.86 -3.89 47.75
N LYS A 37 -9.49 -5.07 47.84
CA LYS A 37 -8.81 -6.39 47.95
C LYS A 37 -7.76 -6.67 46.88
N HIS A 38 -7.84 -6.01 45.73
CA HIS A 38 -7.00 -6.25 44.56
C HIS A 38 -5.97 -5.13 44.28
N VAL A 39 -5.77 -4.20 45.22
CA VAL A 39 -4.77 -3.11 45.14
C VAL A 39 -3.73 -3.28 46.25
N HIS A 40 -2.46 -3.52 45.90
CA HIS A 40 -1.38 -3.79 46.86
C HIS A 40 -0.09 -3.07 46.47
N HIS A 41 0.72 -2.67 47.46
CA HIS A 41 2.06 -2.06 47.26
C HIS A 41 2.08 -0.94 46.19
N THR A 42 1.02 -0.13 46.13
CA THR A 42 0.81 0.87 45.07
C THR A 42 1.07 2.28 45.60
N ARG A 43 1.78 3.12 44.84
CA ARG A 43 2.00 4.54 45.13
C ARG A 43 1.13 5.41 44.21
N PHE A 44 0.39 6.34 44.81
CA PHE A 44 -0.47 7.29 44.11
C PHE A 44 0.03 8.73 44.29
N SER A 45 0.01 9.51 43.22
CA SER A 45 0.37 10.93 43.24
C SER A 45 -0.44 11.72 42.21
N GLY A 46 -0.80 12.96 42.54
CA GLY A 46 -1.73 13.74 41.72
C GLY A 46 -3.12 13.09 41.58
N LEU A 47 -3.84 13.44 40.52
CA LEU A 47 -5.24 13.00 40.32
C LEU A 47 -5.32 11.57 39.77
N VAL A 48 -5.67 10.59 40.60
CA VAL A 48 -5.79 9.18 40.20
C VAL A 48 -7.25 8.75 40.19
N LYS A 49 -7.68 8.03 39.15
CA LYS A 49 -9.05 7.50 39.02
C LYS A 49 -9.01 5.99 38.74
N LEU A 50 -9.74 5.18 39.51
CA LEU A 50 -9.72 3.72 39.40
C LEU A 50 -11.11 3.12 39.08
N GLY A 51 -11.14 2.22 38.10
CA GLY A 51 -12.28 1.33 37.84
C GLY A 51 -12.40 0.18 38.83
N ILE A 52 -13.38 -0.69 38.62
CA ILE A 52 -13.62 -1.90 39.43
C ILE A 52 -12.67 -3.04 39.02
N PHE A 53 -12.26 -3.90 39.95
CA PHE A 53 -11.42 -5.07 39.64
C PHE A 53 -12.18 -6.37 39.91
N ARG A 54 -12.78 -6.97 38.87
CA ARG A 54 -13.62 -8.19 39.01
C ARG A 54 -13.33 -9.32 38.03
N SER A 55 -12.54 -9.07 36.98
CA SER A 55 -12.20 -10.09 35.97
C SER A 55 -10.97 -10.93 36.36
N CYS A 56 -10.82 -12.08 35.69
CA CYS A 56 -9.58 -12.84 35.65
C CYS A 56 -9.12 -13.04 34.20
N PHE A 57 -7.90 -12.62 33.90
CA PHE A 57 -7.22 -12.90 32.65
C PHE A 57 -6.70 -14.33 32.65
N SER A 58 -6.79 -15.01 31.51
CA SER A 58 -6.22 -16.36 31.30
C SER A 58 -5.04 -16.25 30.34
N LEU A 59 -3.84 -16.55 30.84
CA LEU A 59 -2.58 -16.44 30.11
C LEU A 59 -2.21 -17.78 29.42
N PRO A 60 -1.27 -17.76 28.45
CA PRO A 60 -0.67 -18.98 27.90
C PRO A 60 -0.20 -19.94 29.00
N GLY A 61 -0.36 -21.25 28.79
CA GLY A 61 -0.13 -22.27 29.81
C GLY A 61 -1.26 -22.42 30.85
N GLY A 62 -2.33 -21.62 30.78
CA GLY A 62 -3.51 -21.76 31.63
C GLY A 62 -3.43 -21.06 32.99
N ILE A 63 -2.38 -20.29 33.24
CA ILE A 63 -2.25 -19.42 34.42
C ILE A 63 -3.39 -18.39 34.41
N LYS A 64 -4.02 -18.16 35.55
CA LYS A 64 -5.04 -17.11 35.72
C LYS A 64 -4.51 -16.00 36.63
N LYS A 65 -4.59 -14.76 36.17
CA LYS A 65 -4.34 -13.55 36.97
C LYS A 65 -5.64 -12.80 37.20
N HIS A 66 -5.85 -12.30 38.40
CA HIS A 66 -7.00 -11.45 38.73
C HIS A 66 -6.67 -9.99 38.39
N ALA A 67 -7.64 -9.24 37.87
CA ALA A 67 -7.55 -7.79 37.71
C ALA A 67 -7.17 -7.08 39.02
N GLY A 68 -6.46 -5.96 38.95
CA GLY A 68 -5.92 -5.26 40.11
C GLY A 68 -4.64 -4.48 39.82
N LEU A 69 -4.08 -3.90 40.89
CA LEU A 69 -2.82 -3.15 40.87
C LEU A 69 -1.84 -3.77 41.88
N ARG A 70 -0.60 -4.06 41.45
CA ARG A 70 0.47 -4.51 42.34
C ARG A 70 1.79 -3.85 42.00
N HIS A 71 2.51 -3.37 43.02
CA HIS A 71 3.89 -2.87 42.91
C HIS A 71 4.06 -1.86 41.75
N VAL A 72 3.30 -0.77 41.79
CA VAL A 72 3.27 0.25 40.72
C VAL A 72 3.17 1.66 41.30
N THR A 73 3.83 2.62 40.65
CA THR A 73 3.65 4.07 40.93
C THR A 73 2.80 4.70 39.82
N LEU A 74 1.72 5.39 40.20
CA LEU A 74 0.82 6.10 39.30
C LEU A 74 0.84 7.60 39.59
N HIS A 75 1.03 8.42 38.54
CA HIS A 75 0.97 9.88 38.60
C HIS A 75 -0.05 10.43 37.59
N ASN A 76 -1.12 11.10 38.06
CA ASN A 76 -2.21 11.61 37.21
C ASN A 76 -2.80 10.54 36.25
N VAL A 77 -3.10 9.33 36.73
CA VAL A 77 -3.55 8.20 35.87
C VAL A 77 -5.03 7.89 36.06
N THR A 78 -5.75 7.71 34.95
CA THR A 78 -7.05 7.00 34.95
C THR A 78 -6.81 5.54 34.57
N VAL A 79 -7.29 4.62 35.41
CA VAL A 79 -7.32 3.18 35.15
C VAL A 79 -8.78 2.77 34.95
N GLY A 80 -9.06 2.07 33.84
CA GLY A 80 -10.38 1.53 33.52
C GLY A 80 -10.86 0.43 34.46
N ASP A 81 -12.04 -0.12 34.15
CA ASP A 81 -12.53 -1.33 34.82
C ASP A 81 -11.72 -2.54 34.35
N ASN A 82 -11.59 -3.53 35.23
CA ASN A 82 -11.00 -4.84 34.98
C ASN A 82 -9.53 -4.85 34.51
N CYS A 83 -8.80 -3.74 34.60
CA CYS A 83 -7.39 -3.71 34.24
C CYS A 83 -6.53 -4.58 35.18
N CYS A 84 -5.42 -5.11 34.67
CA CYS A 84 -4.37 -5.78 35.44
C CYS A 84 -3.03 -5.07 35.22
N ILE A 85 -2.42 -4.57 36.29
CA ILE A 85 -1.14 -3.85 36.24
C ILE A 85 -0.19 -4.31 37.37
N GLU A 86 0.85 -5.07 37.01
CA GLU A 86 1.85 -5.68 37.91
C GLU A 86 3.20 -5.84 37.14
N ASN A 87 4.43 -5.66 37.61
CA ASN A 87 5.03 -5.07 38.80
C ASN A 87 6.18 -4.20 38.26
N ILE A 88 6.14 -2.88 38.43
CA ILE A 88 6.78 -1.91 37.52
C ILE A 88 7.68 -0.96 38.33
N GLN A 89 8.99 -0.96 38.08
CA GLN A 89 9.98 -0.44 39.05
C GLN A 89 10.14 1.09 39.09
N ASN A 90 9.51 1.82 38.17
CA ASN A 90 9.57 3.29 38.10
C ASN A 90 8.16 3.89 38.28
N TYR A 91 7.53 4.42 37.21
CA TYR A 91 6.17 4.96 37.23
C TYR A 91 5.44 4.89 35.87
N ILE A 92 4.11 5.01 35.95
CA ILE A 92 3.23 5.42 34.85
C ILE A 92 2.73 6.84 35.14
N ALA A 93 2.91 7.78 34.22
CA ALA A 93 2.56 9.19 34.43
C ALA A 93 1.79 9.82 33.26
N ASN A 94 0.72 10.55 33.59
CA ASN A 94 -0.13 11.30 32.66
C ASN A 94 -0.76 10.43 31.55
N TYR A 95 -1.48 9.37 31.93
CA TYR A 95 -2.19 8.49 30.99
C TYR A 95 -3.64 8.23 31.40
N ASP A 96 -4.50 8.04 30.39
CA ASP A 96 -5.82 7.43 30.53
C ASP A 96 -5.80 6.04 29.90
N ILE A 97 -6.11 5.01 30.69
CA ILE A 97 -6.04 3.58 30.33
C ILE A 97 -7.46 3.00 30.27
N GLY A 98 -7.81 2.40 29.13
CA GLY A 98 -9.12 1.82 28.86
C GLY A 98 -9.44 0.52 29.60
N ASP A 99 -10.68 0.07 29.47
CA ASP A 99 -11.21 -1.09 30.18
C ASP A 99 -10.60 -2.41 29.68
N ASP A 100 -10.52 -3.41 30.56
CA ASP A 100 -9.93 -4.74 30.32
C ASP A 100 -8.46 -4.73 29.82
N ALA A 101 -7.71 -3.65 30.04
CA ALA A 101 -6.29 -3.54 29.66
C ALA A 101 -5.36 -4.39 30.55
N PHE A 102 -4.32 -4.98 29.96
CA PHE A 102 -3.37 -5.88 30.62
C PHE A 102 -1.93 -5.39 30.38
N ILE A 103 -1.28 -4.84 31.40
CA ILE A 103 0.03 -4.17 31.28
C ILE A 103 0.96 -4.72 32.36
N GLU A 104 2.04 -5.41 31.99
CA GLU A 104 2.93 -6.03 32.99
C GLU A 104 4.44 -5.81 32.72
N ASN A 105 5.20 -5.68 33.81
CA ASN A 105 6.65 -5.42 33.92
C ASN A 105 7.27 -4.41 32.90
N VAL A 106 6.57 -3.29 32.70
CA VAL A 106 7.11 -1.99 32.24
C VAL A 106 8.26 -1.49 33.14
N ASP A 107 9.06 -0.54 32.63
CA ASP A 107 9.94 0.34 33.43
C ASP A 107 9.76 1.87 33.16
N ILE A 108 9.06 2.33 32.11
CA ILE A 108 8.45 3.68 32.09
C ILE A 108 7.33 3.78 31.02
N ILE A 109 6.20 4.38 31.40
CA ILE A 109 5.17 4.89 30.48
C ILE A 109 4.87 6.34 30.88
N VAL A 110 5.13 7.31 30.00
CA VAL A 110 5.07 8.74 30.37
C VAL A 110 4.69 9.65 29.20
N VAL A 111 3.83 10.63 29.46
CA VAL A 111 3.76 11.87 28.68
C VAL A 111 4.42 12.98 29.50
N ASP A 112 5.58 13.48 29.03
CA ASP A 112 6.43 14.44 29.75
C ASP A 112 6.26 15.90 29.27
N ARG A 113 5.44 16.11 28.25
CA ARG A 113 5.15 17.39 27.59
C ARG A 113 3.84 17.31 26.81
N VAL A 114 3.27 18.45 26.41
CA VAL A 114 2.20 18.46 25.40
C VAL A 114 2.73 17.81 24.12
N SER A 115 2.20 16.62 23.81
CA SER A 115 2.62 15.77 22.69
C SER A 115 1.59 15.77 21.58
N LYS A 116 2.04 15.67 20.33
CA LYS A 116 1.19 15.40 19.15
C LYS A 116 1.14 13.90 18.79
N PHE A 117 1.86 13.05 19.52
CA PHE A 117 1.91 11.59 19.31
C PHE A 117 2.30 11.23 17.87
N GLY A 118 3.39 11.81 17.37
CA GLY A 118 3.87 11.67 15.98
C GLY A 118 3.09 12.49 14.94
N ASN A 119 1.88 12.98 15.24
CA ASN A 119 1.09 13.74 14.26
C ASN A 119 1.74 15.10 13.96
N GLY A 120 1.96 15.39 12.68
CA GLY A 120 2.66 16.59 12.21
C GLY A 120 4.19 16.46 12.15
N VAL A 121 4.78 15.29 12.44
CA VAL A 121 6.20 15.03 12.15
C VAL A 121 6.45 15.16 10.66
N GLU A 122 7.49 15.91 10.29
CA GLU A 122 7.95 16.03 8.90
C GLU A 122 8.89 14.88 8.54
N VAL A 123 8.54 14.13 7.50
CA VAL A 123 9.28 12.96 7.01
C VAL A 123 9.96 13.31 5.70
N ALA A 124 11.30 13.21 5.62
CA ALA A 124 12.12 13.65 4.49
C ALA A 124 12.09 12.68 3.28
N VAL A 125 10.88 12.38 2.80
CA VAL A 125 10.65 11.37 1.76
C VAL A 125 11.17 11.81 0.38
N LEU A 126 11.63 10.83 -0.41
CA LEU A 126 12.22 10.93 -1.76
C LEU A 126 13.55 11.68 -1.87
N ASN A 127 13.87 12.61 -0.97
CA ASN A 127 15.15 13.31 -0.93
C ASN A 127 15.63 13.42 0.51
N GLU A 128 16.73 12.73 0.83
CA GLU A 128 17.37 12.73 2.15
C GLU A 128 17.81 14.14 2.59
N THR A 129 18.01 15.06 1.64
CA THR A 129 18.33 16.48 1.93
C THR A 129 17.09 17.38 2.11
N GLY A 130 15.88 16.81 2.15
CA GLY A 130 14.63 17.52 2.37
C GLY A 130 14.01 18.14 1.10
N GLY A 131 13.24 19.21 1.26
CA GLY A 131 12.50 19.88 0.18
C GLY A 131 11.23 19.16 -0.30
N ARG A 132 10.94 17.96 0.20
CA ARG A 132 9.79 17.10 -0.19
C ARG A 132 8.95 16.55 0.98
N GLU A 133 9.11 17.14 2.16
CA GLU A 133 8.54 16.60 3.41
C GLU A 133 7.03 16.36 3.34
N VAL A 134 6.60 15.25 3.94
CA VAL A 134 5.19 14.91 4.19
C VAL A 134 4.97 14.93 5.71
N LEU A 135 3.88 15.57 6.15
CA LEU A 135 3.52 15.61 7.57
C LEU A 135 2.66 14.39 7.91
N ILE A 136 3.21 13.44 8.65
CA ILE A 136 2.51 12.20 8.99
C ILE A 136 1.40 12.45 9.99
N ASN A 137 0.26 11.76 9.83
CA ASN A 137 -0.90 11.89 10.71
C ASN A 137 -1.79 10.63 10.67
N ASP A 138 -2.64 10.45 11.69
CA ASP A 138 -3.57 9.29 11.86
C ASP A 138 -4.57 9.07 10.70
N LYS A 139 -4.62 9.98 9.71
CA LYS A 139 -5.53 9.96 8.56
C LYS A 139 -4.79 10.09 7.22
N LEU A 140 -3.46 10.01 7.20
CA LEU A 140 -2.65 10.14 5.99
C LEU A 140 -2.98 8.98 5.02
N SER A 141 -3.50 9.32 3.84
CA SER A 141 -3.61 8.40 2.71
C SER A 141 -2.40 8.53 1.78
N ALA A 142 -2.10 7.47 1.03
CA ALA A 142 -1.09 7.44 -0.02
C ALA A 142 -1.29 8.59 -1.03
N HIS A 143 -2.55 8.96 -1.28
CA HIS A 143 -2.91 10.01 -2.22
C HIS A 143 -2.61 11.41 -1.67
N GLN A 144 -2.94 11.66 -0.39
CA GLN A 144 -2.54 12.89 0.30
C GLN A 144 -1.01 13.04 0.33
N ALA A 145 -0.30 11.97 0.69
CA ALA A 145 1.16 11.97 0.74
C ALA A 145 1.80 12.20 -0.64
N TYR A 146 1.29 11.54 -1.69
CA TYR A 146 1.74 11.71 -3.07
C TYR A 146 1.61 13.17 -3.53
N VAL A 147 0.48 13.81 -3.20
CA VAL A 147 0.27 15.24 -3.47
C VAL A 147 1.31 16.09 -2.74
N MET A 148 1.46 15.91 -1.42
CA MET A 148 2.40 16.69 -0.60
C MET A 148 3.87 16.53 -1.00
N ALA A 149 4.30 15.33 -1.42
CA ALA A 149 5.68 15.04 -1.81
C ALA A 149 6.02 15.50 -3.24
N LEU A 150 5.06 15.43 -4.18
CA LEU A 150 5.34 15.63 -5.61
C LEU A 150 4.87 16.98 -6.17
N TYR A 151 3.76 17.54 -5.70
CA TYR A 151 3.17 18.79 -6.24
C TYR A 151 3.82 20.06 -5.65
N ARG A 152 5.11 20.00 -5.32
CA ARG A 152 5.90 21.11 -4.74
C ARG A 152 5.96 22.37 -5.61
N HIS A 153 5.53 22.28 -6.87
CA HIS A 153 5.33 23.42 -7.78
C HIS A 153 4.07 24.26 -7.47
N ARG A 154 3.19 23.80 -6.58
CA ARG A 154 2.04 24.53 -6.03
C ARG A 154 2.32 24.85 -4.54
N PRO A 155 3.06 25.94 -4.23
CA PRO A 155 3.46 26.23 -2.85
C PRO A 155 2.27 26.54 -1.94
N GLU A 156 1.22 27.20 -2.44
CA GLU A 156 0.01 27.47 -1.65
C GLU A 156 -0.72 26.18 -1.26
N LEU A 157 -0.86 25.22 -2.19
CA LEU A 157 -1.40 23.89 -1.88
C LEU A 157 -0.62 23.22 -0.75
N VAL A 158 0.72 23.19 -0.82
CA VAL A 158 1.57 22.60 0.22
C VAL A 158 1.39 23.33 1.55
N ASN A 159 1.31 24.67 1.55
CA ASN A 159 1.08 25.48 2.75
C ASN A 159 -0.30 25.19 3.37
N ARG A 160 -1.36 25.08 2.55
CA ARG A 160 -2.71 24.69 3.02
C ARG A 160 -2.73 23.29 3.59
N MET A 161 -2.10 22.32 2.92
CA MET A 161 -2.00 20.95 3.43
C MET A 161 -1.20 20.87 4.75
N ARG A 162 -0.16 21.70 4.93
CA ARG A 162 0.49 21.86 6.25
C ARG A 162 -0.48 22.44 7.29
N GLN A 163 -1.16 23.57 7.00
CA GLN A 163 -2.15 24.19 7.91
C GLN A 163 -3.27 23.22 8.33
N ILE A 164 -3.78 22.40 7.42
CA ILE A 164 -4.83 21.41 7.68
C ILE A 164 -4.31 20.29 8.59
N THR A 165 -3.09 19.79 8.34
CA THR A 165 -2.46 18.78 9.20
C THR A 165 -2.09 19.38 10.57
N ASP A 166 -1.57 20.61 10.64
CA ASP A 166 -1.28 21.30 11.90
C ASP A 166 -2.54 21.53 12.72
N HIS A 167 -3.67 21.92 12.11
CA HIS A 167 -4.94 22.02 12.81
C HIS A 167 -5.35 20.67 13.41
N TYR A 168 -5.22 19.56 12.67
CA TYR A 168 -5.48 18.22 13.18
C TYR A 168 -4.53 17.85 14.34
N SER A 169 -3.23 18.01 14.14
CA SER A 169 -2.21 17.62 15.13
C SER A 169 -2.24 18.48 16.39
N ASN A 170 -2.58 19.77 16.29
CA ASN A 170 -2.81 20.65 17.44
C ASN A 170 -4.13 20.31 18.16
N LYS A 171 -5.19 19.94 17.43
CA LYS A 171 -6.46 19.48 18.00
C LYS A 171 -6.33 18.14 18.75
N HIS A 172 -5.37 17.30 18.35
CA HIS A 172 -5.03 16.05 19.01
C HIS A 172 -3.78 16.14 19.90
N ALA A 173 -3.29 17.35 20.17
CA ALA A 173 -2.19 17.57 21.11
C ALA A 173 -2.70 17.44 22.55
N SER A 174 -1.93 16.77 23.42
CA SER A 174 -2.32 16.50 24.80
C SER A 174 -1.09 16.33 25.69
N ASP A 175 -1.18 16.80 26.94
CA ASP A 175 -0.27 16.45 28.04
C ASP A 175 -0.62 15.10 28.69
N ARG A 176 -1.73 14.48 28.30
CA ARG A 176 -2.16 13.13 28.68
C ARG A 176 -2.12 12.16 27.50
N GLY A 177 -1.51 11.00 27.70
CA GLY A 177 -1.51 9.88 26.75
C GLY A 177 -2.77 9.02 26.88
N TYR A 178 -3.02 8.18 25.88
CA TYR A 178 -4.14 7.25 25.86
C TYR A 178 -3.69 5.83 25.54
N ILE A 179 -4.19 4.85 26.30
CA ILE A 179 -4.09 3.42 26.04
C ILE A 179 -5.51 2.87 25.94
N GLY A 180 -5.83 2.25 24.81
CA GLY A 180 -7.17 1.76 24.48
C GLY A 180 -7.67 0.58 25.32
N ASN A 181 -8.92 0.21 25.07
CA ASN A 181 -9.58 -0.94 25.71
C ASN A 181 -8.96 -2.26 25.21
N ARG A 182 -8.90 -3.28 26.08
CA ARG A 182 -8.35 -4.63 25.78
C ARG A 182 -6.92 -4.63 25.21
N VAL A 183 -6.14 -3.58 25.48
CA VAL A 183 -4.72 -3.49 25.08
C VAL A 183 -3.86 -4.39 25.96
N MET A 184 -2.89 -5.06 25.36
CA MET A 184 -1.92 -5.95 26.02
C MET A 184 -0.49 -5.43 25.83
N ILE A 185 0.24 -5.14 26.92
CA ILE A 185 1.62 -4.63 26.89
C ILE A 185 2.48 -5.49 27.83
N LEU A 186 3.40 -6.30 27.27
CA LEU A 186 4.17 -7.30 28.01
C LEU A 186 5.57 -7.53 27.42
N ASN A 187 6.71 -7.08 27.98
CA ASN A 187 7.01 -6.32 29.19
C ASN A 187 8.26 -5.47 28.87
N THR A 188 8.30 -4.13 28.98
CA THR A 188 9.55 -3.31 29.12
C THR A 188 9.30 -1.79 29.20
N GLY A 189 10.27 -1.05 29.76
CA GLY A 189 10.25 0.41 29.88
C GLY A 189 10.76 1.21 28.70
N SER A 190 9.90 1.39 27.70
CA SER A 190 9.66 2.72 27.16
C SER A 190 8.45 2.74 26.25
N VAL A 191 7.37 3.36 26.72
CA VAL A 191 6.33 3.95 25.85
C VAL A 191 6.18 5.42 26.26
N LYS A 192 6.84 6.31 25.52
CA LYS A 192 6.97 7.72 25.88
C LYS A 192 6.30 8.62 24.83
N ASN A 193 5.41 9.51 25.26
CA ASN A 193 4.68 10.41 24.35
C ASN A 193 3.94 9.65 23.22
N VAL A 194 3.43 8.44 23.52
CA VAL A 194 2.80 7.53 22.54
C VAL A 194 1.32 7.27 22.86
N LYS A 195 0.50 7.23 21.82
CA LYS A 195 -0.94 6.91 21.87
C LYS A 195 -1.17 5.49 21.35
N VAL A 196 -1.93 4.67 22.08
CA VAL A 196 -2.20 3.26 21.72
C VAL A 196 -3.71 3.02 21.61
N GLY A 197 -4.17 2.58 20.45
CA GLY A 197 -5.58 2.26 20.19
C GLY A 197 -6.02 0.87 20.70
N ASP A 198 -7.33 0.63 20.71
CA ASP A 198 -7.97 -0.58 21.25
C ASP A 198 -7.43 -1.89 20.65
N CYS A 199 -7.46 -2.96 21.45
CA CYS A 199 -7.01 -4.31 21.11
C CYS A 199 -5.56 -4.43 20.59
N CYS A 200 -4.71 -3.42 20.80
CA CYS A 200 -3.29 -3.48 20.44
C CYS A 200 -2.54 -4.50 21.30
N ARG A 201 -1.56 -5.19 20.72
CA ARG A 201 -0.66 -6.10 21.42
C ARG A 201 0.79 -5.65 21.23
N ILE A 202 1.50 -5.44 22.33
CA ILE A 202 2.88 -4.94 22.38
C ILE A 202 3.70 -5.94 23.22
N GLU A 203 4.67 -6.63 22.59
CA GLU A 203 5.41 -7.74 23.18
C GLU A 203 6.92 -7.46 23.19
N GLY A 204 7.55 -7.43 24.37
CA GLY A 204 9.01 -7.31 24.52
C GLY A 204 9.66 -6.11 23.82
N THR A 205 8.95 -4.98 23.73
CA THR A 205 9.36 -3.78 22.99
C THR A 205 10.22 -2.82 23.83
N CYS A 206 11.30 -2.26 23.27
CA CYS A 206 12.34 -1.58 24.06
C CYS A 206 12.33 -0.04 23.99
N ARG A 207 11.89 0.59 22.88
CA ARG A 207 11.64 2.05 22.86
C ARG A 207 10.63 2.43 21.79
N LEU A 208 9.48 2.94 22.23
CA LEU A 208 8.54 3.69 21.41
C LEU A 208 8.49 5.14 21.91
N GLU A 209 8.88 6.11 21.09
CA GLU A 209 8.84 7.54 21.43
C GLU A 209 8.16 8.40 20.36
N ASN A 210 7.28 9.32 20.81
CA ASN A 210 6.52 10.27 19.98
C ASN A 210 5.78 9.64 18.79
N GLY A 211 4.72 8.86 19.05
CA GLY A 211 4.00 8.19 17.97
C GLY A 211 2.59 7.73 18.29
N SER A 212 1.86 7.30 17.25
CA SER A 212 0.48 6.81 17.34
C SER A 212 0.33 5.42 16.76
N ILE A 213 -0.16 4.49 17.56
CA ILE A 213 -0.53 3.12 17.15
C ILE A 213 -2.06 3.08 17.01
N ASN A 214 -2.54 3.25 15.78
CA ASN A 214 -3.97 3.34 15.44
C ASN A 214 -4.62 1.94 15.30
N SER A 215 -4.56 1.16 16.37
CA SER A 215 -5.19 -0.16 16.52
C SER A 215 -6.70 -0.07 16.78
N ASN A 216 -7.44 -1.12 16.42
CA ASN A 216 -8.83 -1.33 16.78
C ASN A 216 -9.20 -2.83 16.76
N GLU A 217 -10.40 -3.18 17.23
CA GLU A 217 -10.86 -4.57 17.34
C GLU A 217 -10.96 -5.34 16.01
N MET A 218 -11.33 -4.68 14.92
CA MET A 218 -11.45 -5.32 13.59
C MET A 218 -10.09 -5.56 12.93
N ALA A 219 -9.13 -4.67 13.22
CA ALA A 219 -7.79 -4.66 12.66
C ALA A 219 -6.77 -4.26 13.75
N PRO A 220 -6.48 -5.16 14.71
CA PRO A 220 -5.53 -4.88 15.78
C PRO A 220 -4.12 -4.74 15.24
N VAL A 221 -3.31 -3.88 15.87
CA VAL A 221 -1.87 -3.77 15.59
C VAL A 221 -1.10 -4.67 16.55
N HIS A 222 -0.13 -5.40 16.00
CA HIS A 222 0.89 -6.12 16.77
C HIS A 222 2.24 -5.42 16.64
N ILE A 223 2.86 -5.14 17.79
CA ILE A 223 4.25 -4.73 17.93
C ILE A 223 4.96 -5.84 18.69
N GLY A 224 5.99 -6.42 18.09
CA GLY A 224 6.73 -7.53 18.66
C GLY A 224 8.11 -7.18 19.22
N TYR A 225 8.95 -8.20 19.30
CA TYR A 225 10.11 -8.22 20.20
C TYR A 225 11.26 -7.36 19.68
N GLY A 226 11.86 -6.58 20.59
CA GLY A 226 13.03 -5.75 20.29
C GLY A 226 12.78 -4.57 19.35
N VAL A 227 11.52 -4.30 18.97
CA VAL A 227 11.16 -3.18 18.09
C VAL A 227 11.53 -1.84 18.72
N ILE A 228 12.03 -0.93 17.87
CA ILE A 228 12.37 0.46 18.23
C ILE A 228 11.68 1.40 17.25
N CYS A 229 10.95 2.39 17.75
CA CYS A 229 10.29 3.40 16.93
C CYS A 229 10.42 4.82 17.54
N GLU A 230 10.79 5.78 16.71
CA GLU A 230 10.87 7.20 17.02
C GLU A 230 10.13 8.02 15.95
N ASP A 231 9.35 9.02 16.36
CA ASP A 231 8.64 9.95 15.46
C ASP A 231 7.76 9.21 14.42
N PHE A 232 6.82 8.39 14.89
CA PHE A 232 6.21 7.35 14.07
C PHE A 232 4.68 7.31 14.11
N ILE A 233 4.05 6.75 13.07
CA ILE A 233 2.63 6.37 13.10
C ILE A 233 2.47 4.97 12.48
N ILE A 234 1.79 4.07 13.19
CA ILE A 234 1.48 2.71 12.74
C ILE A 234 -0.04 2.54 12.70
N SER A 235 -0.56 2.06 11.57
CA SER A 235 -2.00 1.98 11.30
C SER A 235 -2.58 0.57 11.47
N SER A 236 -3.89 0.52 11.70
CA SER A 236 -4.74 -0.67 11.87
C SER A 236 -4.31 -1.92 11.08
N GLY A 237 -4.23 -3.06 11.76
CA GLY A 237 -4.00 -4.39 11.16
C GLY A 237 -2.56 -4.68 10.78
N SER A 238 -1.63 -3.75 11.03
CA SER A 238 -0.21 -3.91 10.73
C SER A 238 0.54 -4.69 11.81
N HIS A 239 1.64 -5.31 11.40
CA HIS A 239 2.49 -6.17 12.23
C HIS A 239 3.94 -5.68 12.08
N VAL A 240 4.59 -5.33 13.19
CA VAL A 240 5.97 -4.83 13.24
C VAL A 240 6.73 -5.64 14.29
N ASP A 241 7.74 -6.41 13.91
CA ASP A 241 8.35 -7.46 14.77
C ASP A 241 9.88 -7.57 14.63
N ASP A 242 10.47 -8.57 15.31
CA ASP A 242 11.82 -9.09 15.07
C ASP A 242 12.93 -8.02 15.01
N GLY A 243 12.96 -7.10 15.98
CA GLY A 243 13.98 -6.06 16.04
C GLY A 243 13.88 -4.97 14.96
N THR A 244 12.72 -4.79 14.32
CA THR A 244 12.49 -3.71 13.35
C THR A 244 12.74 -2.33 13.95
N MET A 245 13.46 -1.48 13.22
CA MET A 245 13.86 -0.12 13.66
C MET A 245 13.27 0.95 12.74
N LEU A 246 12.51 1.89 13.30
CA LEU A 246 11.82 2.98 12.58
C LEU A 246 12.18 4.36 13.17
N SER A 247 12.58 5.33 12.34
CA SER A 247 12.75 6.74 12.75
C SER A 247 12.16 7.69 11.68
N ARG A 248 11.23 8.58 12.07
CA ARG A 248 10.45 9.44 11.16
C ARG A 248 9.72 8.63 10.07
N CYS A 249 8.87 7.69 10.48
CA CYS A 249 8.26 6.72 9.58
C CYS A 249 6.73 6.63 9.70
N PHE A 250 6.06 6.50 8.56
CA PHE A 250 4.63 6.14 8.47
C PHE A 250 4.48 4.68 8.06
N VAL A 251 3.66 3.94 8.79
CA VAL A 251 3.26 2.56 8.47
C VAL A 251 1.74 2.53 8.32
N GLY A 252 1.29 2.36 7.07
CA GLY A 252 -0.10 2.28 6.65
C GLY A 252 -0.79 1.00 7.12
N GLN A 253 -1.96 0.70 6.55
CA GLN A 253 -2.83 -0.36 7.04
C GLN A 253 -2.42 -1.75 6.52
N ALA A 254 -2.40 -2.73 7.43
CA ALA A 254 -2.03 -4.13 7.16
C ALA A 254 -0.64 -4.35 6.51
N CYS A 255 0.33 -3.50 6.87
CA CYS A 255 1.74 -3.68 6.54
C CYS A 255 2.39 -4.79 7.39
N GLN A 256 3.47 -5.39 6.88
CA GLN A 256 4.30 -6.37 7.57
C GLN A 256 5.75 -5.91 7.57
N LEU A 257 6.30 -5.55 8.72
CA LEU A 257 7.73 -5.24 8.88
C LEU A 257 8.34 -6.21 9.90
N GLY A 258 9.50 -6.80 9.58
CA GLY A 258 10.09 -7.86 10.40
C GLY A 258 11.48 -8.30 9.97
N HIS A 259 11.99 -9.37 10.58
CA HIS A 259 13.35 -9.91 10.36
C HIS A 259 14.45 -8.83 10.30
N ASN A 260 14.56 -7.99 11.35
CA ASN A 260 15.52 -6.88 11.50
C ASN A 260 15.51 -5.87 10.34
N TYR A 261 14.32 -5.48 9.86
CA TYR A 261 14.18 -4.42 8.86
C TYR A 261 14.47 -3.03 9.47
N SER A 262 15.20 -2.18 8.76
CA SER A 262 15.44 -0.78 9.16
C SER A 262 14.77 0.20 8.21
N ALA A 263 14.16 1.25 8.74
CA ALA A 263 13.62 2.34 7.94
C ALA A 263 13.77 3.72 8.58
N SER A 264 14.31 4.67 7.81
CA SER A 264 14.39 6.10 8.15
C SER A 264 13.68 6.96 7.10
N ASP A 265 13.02 8.02 7.55
CA ASP A 265 12.37 9.06 6.72
C ASP A 265 11.43 8.49 5.63
N SER A 266 10.76 7.37 5.92
CA SER A 266 10.10 6.53 4.92
C SER A 266 8.60 6.35 5.17
N LEU A 267 7.83 6.29 4.08
CA LEU A 267 6.37 6.16 4.09
C LEU A 267 5.96 4.83 3.45
N PHE A 268 5.45 3.90 4.26
CA PHE A 268 4.89 2.62 3.81
C PHE A 268 3.36 2.69 3.81
N PHE A 269 2.72 2.48 2.67
CA PHE A 269 1.26 2.49 2.54
C PHE A 269 0.66 1.07 2.51
N SER A 270 -0.66 0.95 2.32
CA SER A 270 -1.43 -0.28 2.56
C SER A 270 -0.81 -1.55 1.97
N ASN A 271 -0.72 -2.60 2.80
CA ASN A 271 -0.19 -3.93 2.46
C ASN A 271 1.27 -3.95 1.97
N CYS A 272 2.10 -2.99 2.35
CA CYS A 272 3.55 -3.08 2.12
C CYS A 272 4.20 -4.16 3.01
N GLN A 273 5.30 -4.76 2.52
CA GLN A 273 6.07 -5.77 3.24
C GLN A 273 7.57 -5.42 3.19
N GLY A 274 8.24 -5.43 4.35
CA GLY A 274 9.65 -5.07 4.48
C GLY A 274 10.37 -6.00 5.45
N GLU A 275 11.27 -6.82 4.93
CA GLU A 275 12.06 -7.78 5.72
C GLU A 275 13.52 -7.86 5.25
N ASN A 276 14.43 -8.15 6.19
CA ASN A 276 15.85 -8.47 5.94
C ASN A 276 16.68 -7.36 5.23
N GLY A 277 16.23 -6.12 5.21
CA GLY A 277 16.82 -5.03 4.42
C GLY A 277 16.58 -3.64 5.00
N GLU A 278 16.84 -2.63 4.18
CA GLU A 278 16.88 -1.22 4.59
C GLU A 278 16.05 -0.31 3.67
N ALA A 279 15.46 0.73 4.26
CA ALA A 279 14.77 1.82 3.58
C ALA A 279 15.22 3.19 4.07
N CYS A 280 15.70 4.06 3.17
CA CYS A 280 15.98 5.46 3.51
C CYS A 280 15.25 6.42 2.55
N ALA A 281 14.49 7.37 3.10
CA ALA A 281 13.75 8.38 2.34
C ALA A 281 12.85 7.80 1.22
N ILE A 282 12.17 6.66 1.43
CA ILE A 282 11.34 6.03 0.39
C ILE A 282 9.85 6.34 0.49
N PHE A 283 9.22 6.51 -0.67
CA PHE A 283 7.77 6.47 -0.80
C PHE A 283 7.35 5.07 -1.26
N ALA A 284 7.06 4.18 -0.32
CA ALA A 284 6.57 2.83 -0.57
C ALA A 284 5.04 2.82 -0.65
N GLY A 285 4.51 3.16 -1.82
CA GLY A 285 3.08 3.07 -2.15
C GLY A 285 2.51 1.65 -2.02
N PRO A 286 1.18 1.48 -2.00
CA PRO A 286 0.54 0.22 -1.63
C PRO A 286 1.11 -1.02 -2.35
N PHE A 287 1.26 -2.13 -1.62
CA PHE A 287 1.89 -3.37 -2.08
C PHE A 287 3.34 -3.24 -2.59
N THR A 288 4.14 -2.30 -2.08
CA THR A 288 5.60 -2.37 -2.20
C THR A 288 6.15 -3.45 -1.27
N VAL A 289 6.93 -4.38 -1.82
CA VAL A 289 7.39 -5.61 -1.15
C VAL A 289 8.90 -5.78 -1.30
N THR A 290 9.60 -5.92 -0.17
CA THR A 290 10.92 -6.54 -0.07
C THR A 290 10.92 -7.60 1.03
N HIS A 291 11.47 -8.77 0.72
CA HIS A 291 11.49 -9.94 1.61
C HIS A 291 12.91 -10.48 1.85
N HIS A 292 13.79 -10.29 0.87
CA HIS A 292 15.09 -10.95 0.79
C HIS A 292 16.24 -10.05 1.25
N LYS A 293 17.25 -10.69 1.84
CA LYS A 293 18.41 -10.03 2.44
C LYS A 293 19.23 -9.20 1.45
N SER A 294 19.91 -8.19 1.98
CA SER A 294 20.78 -7.26 1.25
C SER A 294 20.06 -6.34 0.26
N THR A 295 18.76 -6.14 0.45
CA THR A 295 17.96 -5.17 -0.30
C THR A 295 18.05 -3.79 0.35
N LEU A 296 18.46 -2.78 -0.43
CA LEU A 296 18.43 -1.36 -0.06
C LEU A 296 17.45 -0.64 -0.98
N LEU A 297 16.42 -0.01 -0.39
CA LEU A 297 15.55 0.93 -1.08
C LEU A 297 15.90 2.34 -0.62
N ILE A 298 16.27 3.24 -1.53
CA ILE A 298 16.73 4.59 -1.16
C ILE A 298 16.20 5.67 -2.11
N ALA A 299 15.77 6.82 -1.56
CA ALA A 299 15.38 8.03 -2.31
C ALA A 299 14.43 7.76 -3.51
N GLY A 300 13.51 6.81 -3.35
CA GLY A 300 12.73 6.23 -4.45
C GLY A 300 11.24 6.25 -4.20
N MET A 301 10.45 6.55 -5.25
CA MET A 301 9.03 6.26 -5.25
C MET A 301 8.78 4.86 -5.81
N PHE A 302 8.00 4.06 -5.10
CA PHE A 302 7.59 2.72 -5.44
C PHE A 302 6.07 2.59 -5.30
N SER A 303 5.44 1.68 -6.04
CA SER A 303 4.02 1.32 -5.87
C SER A 303 3.76 -0.04 -6.50
N PHE A 304 3.08 -0.96 -5.79
CA PHE A 304 2.91 -2.37 -6.18
C PHE A 304 4.22 -3.09 -6.58
N MET A 305 5.35 -2.59 -6.08
CA MET A 305 6.69 -2.99 -6.52
C MET A 305 7.14 -4.26 -5.80
N ASN A 306 7.85 -5.12 -6.51
CA ASN A 306 8.45 -6.32 -5.94
C ASN A 306 9.98 -6.27 -6.10
N ALA A 307 10.70 -6.23 -4.98
CA ALA A 307 12.16 -6.16 -4.94
C ALA A 307 12.78 -7.57 -4.99
N GLY A 308 13.52 -7.87 -6.06
CA GLY A 308 14.37 -9.06 -6.12
C GLY A 308 15.50 -9.02 -5.10
N SER A 309 16.05 -10.19 -4.73
CA SER A 309 17.10 -10.30 -3.71
C SER A 309 18.36 -9.50 -4.07
N GLY A 310 18.85 -8.67 -3.14
CA GLY A 310 20.00 -7.80 -3.41
C GLY A 310 19.68 -6.60 -4.32
N SER A 311 18.40 -6.20 -4.44
CA SER A 311 18.05 -4.96 -5.15
C SER A 311 18.65 -3.76 -4.42
N ASN A 312 19.36 -2.90 -5.16
CA ASN A 312 20.12 -1.80 -4.57
C ASN A 312 20.02 -0.56 -5.47
N GLN A 313 19.97 0.64 -4.90
CA GLN A 313 20.00 1.88 -5.68
C GLN A 313 21.00 2.88 -5.09
N SER A 314 21.38 3.88 -5.88
CA SER A 314 22.23 4.98 -5.42
C SER A 314 21.72 6.31 -5.94
N ASN A 315 21.84 7.34 -5.10
CA ASN A 315 21.42 8.72 -5.35
C ASN A 315 22.56 9.75 -5.28
N HIS A 316 23.79 9.31 -4.96
CA HIS A 316 24.92 10.20 -4.77
C HIS A 316 25.42 10.78 -6.10
N MET A 317 25.37 12.10 -6.21
CA MET A 317 26.16 12.85 -7.19
C MET A 317 27.40 13.42 -6.49
N TYR A 318 28.59 12.93 -6.83
CA TYR A 318 29.89 13.28 -6.21
C TYR A 318 30.24 14.78 -6.12
N LYS A 319 29.45 15.66 -6.75
CA LYS A 319 29.64 17.12 -6.76
C LYS A 319 28.66 17.90 -5.88
N LEU A 320 27.50 17.32 -5.54
CA LEU A 320 26.39 18.03 -4.88
C LEU A 320 25.68 17.21 -3.78
N GLY A 321 26.10 15.97 -3.53
CA GLY A 321 25.55 15.11 -2.47
C GLY A 321 24.43 14.17 -2.94
N PRO A 322 23.66 13.58 -2.01
CA PRO A 322 22.54 12.69 -2.30
C PRO A 322 21.28 13.50 -2.71
N ILE A 323 21.34 14.11 -3.91
CA ILE A 323 20.28 14.98 -4.44
C ILE A 323 19.39 14.32 -5.49
N HIS A 324 19.69 13.08 -5.88
CA HIS A 324 18.93 12.37 -6.89
C HIS A 324 17.80 11.54 -6.30
N GLN A 325 16.75 11.31 -7.09
CA GLN A 325 15.59 10.52 -6.68
C GLN A 325 15.07 9.66 -7.83
N GLY A 326 14.55 8.49 -7.50
CA GLY A 326 14.02 7.52 -8.46
C GLY A 326 12.50 7.43 -8.50
N THR A 327 11.99 6.77 -9.54
CA THR A 327 10.58 6.33 -9.59
C THR A 327 10.48 4.98 -10.27
N MET A 328 10.05 3.97 -9.53
CA MET A 328 9.55 2.71 -10.08
C MET A 328 8.03 2.77 -10.04
N GLU A 329 7.42 3.04 -11.19
CA GLU A 329 5.97 3.18 -11.30
C GLU A 329 5.23 1.86 -10.99
N ARG A 330 3.95 1.99 -10.66
CA ARG A 330 2.97 0.93 -10.40
C ARG A 330 3.32 -0.43 -11.03
N GLY A 331 3.63 -1.42 -10.20
CA GLY A 331 3.82 -2.82 -10.60
C GLY A 331 5.17 -3.13 -11.24
N ALA A 332 6.10 -2.17 -11.31
CA ALA A 332 7.47 -2.41 -11.76
C ALA A 332 8.24 -3.29 -10.75
N LYS A 333 9.25 -4.03 -11.23
CA LYS A 333 9.96 -5.06 -10.46
C LYS A 333 11.45 -5.07 -10.78
N THR A 334 12.25 -5.57 -9.86
CA THR A 334 13.66 -5.92 -10.08
C THR A 334 13.84 -7.43 -10.06
N THR A 335 14.78 -7.97 -10.85
CA THR A 335 15.35 -9.30 -10.58
C THR A 335 16.38 -9.23 -9.46
N SER A 336 16.88 -10.39 -9.00
CA SER A 336 18.02 -10.43 -8.08
C SER A 336 19.26 -9.70 -8.67
N ASP A 337 20.09 -9.12 -7.80
CA ASP A 337 21.24 -8.23 -8.11
C ASP A 337 20.93 -7.10 -9.13
N SER A 338 19.70 -6.58 -9.12
CA SER A 338 19.40 -5.36 -9.89
C SER A 338 19.95 -4.13 -9.18
N TYR A 339 20.70 -3.31 -9.92
CA TYR A 339 21.21 -2.02 -9.46
C TYR A 339 20.65 -0.89 -10.32
N ILE A 340 20.27 0.24 -9.70
CA ILE A 340 19.81 1.43 -10.42
C ILE A 340 20.46 2.70 -9.86
N LEU A 341 21.09 3.49 -10.74
CA LEU A 341 21.55 4.83 -10.41
C LEU A 341 20.44 5.86 -10.66
N TRP A 342 20.08 6.64 -9.64
CA TRP A 342 19.14 7.75 -9.77
C TRP A 342 19.83 8.99 -10.37
N PRO A 343 19.09 9.87 -11.07
CA PRO A 343 17.66 9.79 -11.34
C PRO A 343 17.33 8.83 -12.49
N ALA A 344 16.32 7.97 -12.28
CA ALA A 344 15.74 7.15 -13.33
C ALA A 344 14.23 6.96 -13.10
N LYS A 345 13.47 6.76 -14.19
CA LYS A 345 12.05 6.43 -14.14
C LYS A 345 11.78 5.12 -14.89
N VAL A 346 11.33 4.12 -14.14
CA VAL A 346 10.93 2.81 -14.66
C VAL A 346 9.42 2.83 -14.87
N GLY A 347 8.97 2.71 -16.13
CA GLY A 347 7.56 2.79 -16.49
C GLY A 347 6.72 1.64 -15.92
N ALA A 348 5.43 1.89 -15.67
CA ALA A 348 4.53 0.96 -14.98
C ALA A 348 4.60 -0.48 -15.52
N PHE A 349 4.56 -1.45 -14.62
CA PHE A 349 4.68 -2.89 -14.90
C PHE A 349 5.95 -3.30 -15.68
N SER A 350 7.05 -2.55 -15.61
CA SER A 350 8.32 -2.94 -16.26
C SER A 350 9.22 -3.75 -15.33
N LEU A 351 10.01 -4.67 -15.91
CA LEU A 351 11.02 -5.46 -15.20
C LEU A 351 12.41 -4.86 -15.43
N VAL A 352 13.20 -4.74 -14.38
CA VAL A 352 14.60 -4.32 -14.40
C VAL A 352 15.50 -5.54 -14.19
N MET A 353 16.54 -5.68 -15.01
CA MET A 353 17.45 -6.83 -15.03
C MET A 353 18.91 -6.37 -15.15
N GLY A 354 19.66 -6.44 -14.06
CA GLY A 354 21.08 -6.09 -14.01
C GLY A 354 21.35 -4.65 -13.56
N ARG A 355 22.49 -4.08 -13.97
CA ARG A 355 23.10 -2.91 -13.33
C ARG A 355 22.99 -1.62 -14.17
N HIS A 356 21.89 -0.90 -13.99
CA HIS A 356 21.54 0.29 -14.75
C HIS A 356 22.19 1.56 -14.18
N VAL A 357 23.40 1.87 -14.64
CA VAL A 357 24.18 3.08 -14.28
C VAL A 357 23.82 4.34 -15.08
N ASN A 358 22.79 4.27 -15.95
CA ASN A 358 22.40 5.37 -16.83
C ASN A 358 21.04 5.96 -16.43
N HIS A 359 20.96 7.28 -16.36
CA HIS A 359 19.74 8.03 -16.06
C HIS A 359 18.72 7.89 -17.21
N SER A 360 17.83 6.90 -17.11
CA SER A 360 16.86 6.55 -18.15
C SER A 360 15.43 6.89 -17.72
N ASP A 361 14.63 7.39 -18.66
CA ASP A 361 13.20 7.66 -18.46
C ASP A 361 12.36 6.81 -19.42
N THR A 362 11.84 5.71 -18.88
CA THR A 362 11.00 4.74 -19.59
C THR A 362 9.51 4.91 -19.28
N SER A 363 9.11 6.01 -18.62
CA SER A 363 7.73 6.23 -18.14
C SER A 363 6.65 6.19 -19.24
N ASN A 364 7.00 6.49 -20.49
CA ASN A 364 6.10 6.40 -21.65
C ASN A 364 6.07 5.02 -22.33
N LEU A 365 6.89 4.06 -21.88
CA LEU A 365 6.99 2.70 -22.42
C LEU A 365 6.72 1.68 -21.29
N PRO A 366 5.47 1.55 -20.83
CA PRO A 366 5.11 0.60 -19.77
C PRO A 366 5.22 -0.85 -20.25
N PHE A 367 5.18 -1.80 -19.31
CA PHE A 367 5.33 -3.23 -19.56
C PHE A 367 6.62 -3.61 -20.31
N SER A 368 7.70 -2.84 -20.11
CA SER A 368 8.99 -3.10 -20.77
C SER A 368 9.87 -4.06 -19.95
N TYR A 369 10.83 -4.71 -20.60
CA TYR A 369 12.03 -5.21 -19.89
C TYR A 369 13.18 -4.23 -20.13
N LEU A 370 13.83 -3.80 -19.06
CA LEU A 370 15.12 -3.12 -19.05
C LEU A 370 16.17 -4.19 -18.77
N ILE A 371 17.10 -4.40 -19.70
CA ILE A 371 18.11 -5.46 -19.66
C ILE A 371 19.48 -4.80 -19.79
N GLU A 372 20.34 -4.97 -18.79
CA GLU A 372 21.75 -4.58 -18.88
C GLU A 372 22.51 -5.58 -19.77
N GLN A 373 23.29 -5.07 -20.72
CA GLN A 373 24.29 -5.85 -21.45
C GLN A 373 25.48 -4.96 -21.86
N GLY A 374 26.63 -5.13 -21.21
CA GLY A 374 27.87 -4.40 -21.51
C GLY A 374 27.79 -2.91 -21.16
N ASN A 375 27.32 -2.59 -19.94
CA ASN A 375 26.97 -1.25 -19.44
C ASN A 375 25.93 -0.49 -20.29
N THR A 376 25.29 -1.17 -21.25
CA THR A 376 24.22 -0.61 -22.08
C THR A 376 22.87 -1.11 -21.58
N THR A 377 21.93 -0.19 -21.35
CA THR A 377 20.54 -0.54 -21.08
C THR A 377 19.80 -0.80 -22.39
N TYR A 378 19.44 -2.05 -22.64
CA TYR A 378 18.53 -2.43 -23.71
C TYR A 378 17.09 -2.45 -23.20
N LEU A 379 16.18 -1.88 -23.98
CA LEU A 379 14.75 -1.82 -23.66
C LEU A 379 13.97 -2.70 -24.63
N VAL A 380 13.07 -3.52 -24.10
CA VAL A 380 12.17 -4.38 -24.86
C VAL A 380 10.71 -3.97 -24.55
N PRO A 381 10.13 -3.04 -25.33
CA PRO A 381 8.83 -2.44 -24.99
C PRO A 381 7.66 -3.42 -25.03
N GLY A 382 6.70 -3.26 -24.11
CA GLY A 382 5.45 -4.02 -24.07
C GLY A 382 5.57 -5.53 -23.81
N VAL A 383 6.79 -6.07 -23.69
CA VAL A 383 7.03 -7.53 -23.59
C VAL A 383 6.44 -8.16 -22.33
N ASN A 384 6.26 -7.39 -21.25
CA ASN A 384 5.73 -7.89 -19.98
C ASN A 384 4.20 -8.08 -19.99
N LEU A 385 3.49 -7.60 -21.03
CA LEU A 385 2.04 -7.82 -21.20
C LEU A 385 1.68 -9.30 -21.37
N ARG A 386 2.61 -10.10 -21.92
CA ARG A 386 2.47 -11.54 -22.13
C ARG A 386 3.15 -12.38 -21.05
N SER A 387 3.66 -11.78 -19.96
CA SER A 387 4.35 -12.53 -18.91
C SER A 387 3.38 -13.15 -17.91
N VAL A 388 3.58 -14.44 -17.67
CA VAL A 388 2.94 -15.21 -16.59
C VAL A 388 3.09 -14.51 -15.24
N GLY A 389 4.30 -14.00 -14.94
CA GLY A 389 4.61 -13.37 -13.65
C GLY A 389 3.84 -12.06 -13.41
N THR A 390 3.51 -11.32 -14.46
CA THR A 390 2.76 -10.06 -14.36
C THR A 390 1.27 -10.29 -14.17
N ILE A 391 0.69 -11.27 -14.86
CA ILE A 391 -0.72 -11.66 -14.67
C ILE A 391 -0.91 -12.30 -13.28
N ARG A 392 -0.01 -13.18 -12.85
CA ARG A 392 -0.07 -13.80 -11.52
C ARG A 392 0.01 -12.78 -10.39
N ASP A 393 0.84 -11.74 -10.51
CA ASP A 393 0.93 -10.72 -9.45
C ASP A 393 -0.28 -9.78 -9.43
N ALA A 394 -0.81 -9.39 -10.60
CA ALA A 394 -2.08 -8.65 -10.68
C ALA A 394 -3.25 -9.40 -10.02
N GLN A 395 -3.31 -10.73 -10.19
CA GLN A 395 -4.31 -11.59 -9.54
C GLN A 395 -4.05 -11.85 -8.04
N LYS A 396 -2.83 -11.60 -7.54
CA LYS A 396 -2.49 -11.76 -6.12
C LYS A 396 -2.94 -10.57 -5.28
N TRP A 397 -2.80 -9.33 -5.76
CA TRP A 397 -3.03 -8.14 -4.92
C TRP A 397 -4.42 -8.07 -4.27
N PRO A 398 -5.56 -8.33 -4.97
CA PRO A 398 -6.88 -8.37 -4.31
C PRO A 398 -6.98 -9.48 -3.26
N LYS A 399 -6.34 -10.62 -3.50
CA LYS A 399 -6.29 -11.78 -2.59
C LYS A 399 -5.29 -11.59 -1.44
N ARG A 400 -4.52 -10.50 -1.45
CA ARG A 400 -3.52 -10.12 -0.45
C ARG A 400 -3.85 -8.80 0.26
N ASP A 401 -5.00 -8.16 -0.02
CA ASP A 401 -5.47 -7.04 0.80
C ASP A 401 -5.90 -7.56 2.18
N LYS A 402 -4.98 -7.52 3.14
CA LYS A 402 -5.17 -7.96 4.53
C LYS A 402 -5.97 -6.95 5.37
N ARG A 403 -6.34 -5.78 4.82
CA ARG A 403 -7.03 -4.70 5.56
C ARG A 403 -8.46 -5.12 5.94
N LYS A 404 -8.64 -5.39 7.23
CA LYS A 404 -9.92 -5.71 7.89
C LYS A 404 -10.65 -4.49 8.48
N ASP A 405 -9.97 -3.34 8.58
CA ASP A 405 -10.58 -2.10 9.05
C ASP A 405 -11.71 -1.67 8.09
N ALA A 406 -12.81 -1.18 8.65
CA ALA A 406 -13.92 -0.62 7.89
C ALA A 406 -13.54 0.73 7.24
N ASN A 407 -12.67 1.51 7.89
CA ASN A 407 -12.15 2.77 7.39
C ASN A 407 -10.82 2.54 6.64
N LYS A 408 -10.91 2.25 5.34
CA LYS A 408 -9.73 2.06 4.47
C LYS A 408 -9.20 3.40 3.96
N LEU A 409 -8.05 3.84 4.45
CA LEU A 409 -7.44 5.14 4.12
C LEU A 409 -6.95 5.22 2.66
N ASP A 410 -6.35 4.14 2.15
CA ASP A 410 -5.88 4.09 0.77
C ASP A 410 -6.97 3.54 -0.15
N CYS A 411 -7.36 4.34 -1.13
CA CYS A 411 -8.18 3.95 -2.27
C CYS A 411 -7.32 3.18 -3.27
N ILE A 412 -7.56 1.87 -3.39
CA ILE A 412 -6.74 0.98 -4.21
C ILE A 412 -7.56 0.48 -5.40
N ASN A 413 -7.19 0.90 -6.62
CA ASN A 413 -7.59 0.20 -7.84
C ASN A 413 -6.64 -0.98 -8.06
N TYR A 414 -7.14 -2.12 -8.57
CA TYR A 414 -6.33 -3.33 -8.80
C TYR A 414 -6.10 -3.63 -10.29
N ASN A 415 -6.70 -2.84 -11.17
CA ASN A 415 -6.76 -3.08 -12.61
C ASN A 415 -5.34 -3.10 -13.24
N LEU A 416 -5.04 -4.16 -13.99
CA LEU A 416 -3.81 -4.29 -14.78
C LEU A 416 -3.84 -3.40 -16.04
N LEU A 417 -4.98 -3.41 -16.72
CA LEU A 417 -5.32 -2.50 -17.81
C LEU A 417 -6.34 -1.48 -17.29
N SER A 418 -6.04 -0.19 -17.46
CA SER A 418 -6.82 0.95 -16.96
C SER A 418 -6.56 2.17 -17.85
N PRO A 419 -7.35 3.26 -17.77
CA PRO A 419 -7.05 4.50 -18.50
C PRO A 419 -5.61 4.98 -18.33
N TYR A 420 -5.06 4.88 -17.11
CA TYR A 420 -3.68 5.26 -16.80
C TYR A 420 -2.62 4.42 -17.54
N THR A 421 -2.81 3.10 -17.68
CA THR A 421 -1.85 2.26 -18.43
C THR A 421 -2.09 2.31 -19.94
N ILE A 422 -3.34 2.37 -20.39
CA ILE A 422 -3.69 2.36 -21.81
C ILE A 422 -3.32 3.71 -22.48
N GLN A 423 -3.51 4.86 -21.82
CA GLN A 423 -3.00 6.14 -22.35
C GLN A 423 -1.47 6.12 -22.55
N LYS A 424 -0.74 5.39 -21.69
CA LYS A 424 0.71 5.23 -21.80
C LYS A 424 1.09 4.27 -22.93
N MET A 425 0.28 3.25 -23.21
CA MET A 425 0.43 2.43 -24.42
C MET A 425 0.14 3.23 -25.70
N PHE A 426 -0.84 4.14 -25.70
CA PHE A 426 -1.05 5.07 -26.82
C PHE A 426 0.16 5.98 -27.04
N LYS A 427 0.67 6.64 -25.98
CA LYS A 427 1.88 7.49 -26.05
C LYS A 427 3.11 6.68 -26.51
N GLY A 428 3.34 5.51 -25.92
CA GLY A 428 4.42 4.59 -26.29
C GLY A 428 4.34 4.06 -27.72
N ARG A 429 3.13 3.72 -28.21
CA ARG A 429 2.87 3.34 -29.60
C ARG A 429 3.25 4.46 -30.57
N SER A 430 2.96 5.73 -30.26
CA SER A 430 3.44 6.85 -31.06
C SER A 430 4.95 6.90 -31.04
N VAL A 431 5.57 6.98 -29.86
CA VAL A 431 7.04 7.05 -29.68
C VAL A 431 7.77 5.99 -30.50
N LEU A 432 7.31 4.73 -30.49
CA LEU A 432 7.92 3.65 -31.27
C LEU A 432 7.74 3.83 -32.79
N LYS A 433 6.56 4.29 -33.26
CA LYS A 433 6.34 4.59 -34.69
C LYS A 433 7.11 5.83 -35.16
N ASP A 434 7.23 6.85 -34.31
CA ASP A 434 8.02 8.06 -34.55
C ASP A 434 9.52 7.75 -34.60
N LEU A 435 10.05 6.93 -33.69
CA LEU A 435 11.42 6.42 -33.75
C LEU A 435 11.68 5.64 -35.04
N LYS A 436 10.76 4.74 -35.44
CA LYS A 436 10.85 3.98 -36.70
C LYS A 436 10.92 4.90 -37.92
N ARG A 437 10.10 5.96 -37.95
CA ARG A 437 10.08 6.95 -39.04
C ARG A 437 11.35 7.80 -39.08
N VAL A 438 11.86 8.25 -37.93
CA VAL A 438 12.97 9.21 -37.86
C VAL A 438 14.34 8.54 -38.02
N SER A 439 14.56 7.34 -37.48
CA SER A 439 15.83 6.62 -37.63
C SER A 439 15.89 5.69 -38.85
N GLY A 440 14.80 5.61 -39.62
CA GLY A 440 14.66 4.73 -40.79
C GLY A 440 14.25 3.30 -40.41
N GLU A 441 13.29 2.73 -41.15
CA GLU A 441 12.63 1.46 -40.80
C GLU A 441 13.58 0.25 -40.72
N THR A 442 14.68 0.31 -41.46
CA THR A 442 15.71 -0.73 -41.54
C THR A 442 16.81 -0.59 -40.49
N SER A 443 16.81 0.46 -39.64
CA SER A 443 17.80 0.58 -38.58
C SER A 443 17.70 -0.59 -37.60
N GLU A 444 18.82 -1.28 -37.34
CA GLU A 444 18.85 -2.39 -36.38
C GLU A 444 18.57 -1.94 -34.93
N LEU A 445 18.90 -0.68 -34.62
CA LEU A 445 19.00 -0.18 -33.26
C LEU A 445 18.54 1.29 -33.15
N TYR A 446 17.64 1.55 -32.22
CA TYR A 446 17.03 2.86 -31.97
C TYR A 446 17.44 3.36 -30.58
N SER A 447 17.75 4.64 -30.43
CA SER A 447 18.10 5.24 -29.13
C SER A 447 16.90 5.98 -28.54
N TYR A 448 16.63 5.78 -27.25
CA TYR A 448 15.54 6.44 -26.53
C TYR A 448 15.91 6.62 -25.05
N GLN A 449 15.94 7.86 -24.56
CA GLN A 449 16.13 8.22 -23.14
C GLN A 449 17.22 7.39 -22.42
N SER A 450 18.46 7.48 -22.91
CA SER A 450 19.65 6.75 -22.40
C SER A 450 19.62 5.22 -22.55
N ALA A 451 18.59 4.65 -23.18
CA ALA A 451 18.46 3.23 -23.50
C ALA A 451 18.48 2.96 -25.02
N LYS A 452 18.64 1.69 -25.41
CA LYS A 452 18.63 1.23 -26.82
C LYS A 452 17.55 0.18 -27.06
N ILE A 453 16.83 0.26 -28.18
CA ILE A 453 15.76 -0.67 -28.58
C ILE A 453 16.17 -1.36 -29.89
N LYS A 454 16.17 -2.70 -29.93
CA LYS A 454 16.43 -3.47 -31.17
C LYS A 454 15.22 -3.43 -32.10
N ASN A 455 15.40 -3.48 -33.42
CA ASN A 455 14.32 -3.37 -34.42
C ASN A 455 13.16 -4.37 -34.19
N SER A 456 13.48 -5.63 -33.90
CA SER A 456 12.50 -6.67 -33.55
C SER A 456 11.72 -6.34 -32.27
N SER A 457 12.38 -5.77 -31.27
CA SER A 457 11.75 -5.30 -30.02
C SER A 457 10.85 -4.08 -30.24
N LEU A 458 11.23 -3.16 -31.13
CA LEU A 458 10.41 -1.99 -31.48
C LEU A 458 9.10 -2.39 -32.15
N ASN A 459 9.18 -3.20 -33.21
CA ASN A 459 7.99 -3.67 -33.93
C ASN A 459 7.14 -4.61 -33.06
N GLY A 460 7.78 -5.45 -32.24
CA GLY A 460 7.09 -6.27 -31.24
C GLY A 460 6.33 -5.43 -30.20
N GLY A 461 6.94 -4.36 -29.69
CA GLY A 461 6.32 -3.45 -28.73
C GLY A 461 5.10 -2.73 -29.29
N ILE A 462 5.18 -2.25 -30.54
CA ILE A 462 4.02 -1.66 -31.25
C ILE A 462 2.85 -2.66 -31.28
N LYS A 463 3.10 -3.91 -31.71
CA LYS A 463 2.07 -4.96 -31.78
C LYS A 463 1.49 -5.31 -30.40
N CYS A 464 2.33 -5.41 -29.36
CA CYS A 464 1.88 -5.68 -27.99
C CYS A 464 0.97 -4.55 -27.45
N TYR A 465 1.32 -3.28 -27.71
CA TYR A 465 0.47 -2.15 -27.32
C TYR A 465 -0.84 -2.09 -28.11
N GLU A 466 -0.83 -2.36 -29.41
CA GLU A 466 -2.07 -2.42 -30.22
C GLU A 466 -3.01 -3.53 -29.72
N ILE A 467 -2.50 -4.73 -29.47
CA ILE A 467 -3.27 -5.85 -28.86
C ILE A 467 -3.87 -5.44 -27.50
N ALA A 468 -3.10 -4.80 -26.63
CA ALA A 468 -3.58 -4.41 -25.30
C ALA A 468 -4.62 -3.28 -25.33
N ILE A 469 -4.49 -2.31 -26.26
CA ILE A 469 -5.49 -1.27 -26.48
C ILE A 469 -6.81 -1.89 -26.95
N HIS A 470 -6.78 -2.79 -27.96
CA HIS A 470 -7.97 -3.52 -28.41
C HIS A 470 -8.60 -4.37 -27.29
N LYS A 471 -7.77 -5.11 -26.52
CA LYS A 471 -8.21 -5.94 -25.38
C LYS A 471 -8.92 -5.13 -24.29
N PHE A 472 -8.47 -3.90 -24.03
CA PHE A 472 -9.13 -3.00 -23.08
C PHE A 472 -10.42 -2.41 -23.64
N LEU A 473 -10.35 -1.65 -24.74
CA LEU A 473 -11.51 -0.88 -25.25
C LEU A 473 -12.69 -1.78 -25.64
N GLY A 474 -12.43 -2.94 -26.25
CA GLY A 474 -13.47 -3.92 -26.53
C GLY A 474 -14.10 -4.53 -25.27
N ASN A 475 -13.32 -4.75 -24.20
CA ASN A 475 -13.85 -5.26 -22.93
C ASN A 475 -14.74 -4.20 -22.26
N SER A 476 -14.41 -2.90 -22.38
CA SER A 476 -15.26 -1.81 -21.89
C SER A 476 -16.60 -1.76 -22.64
N ILE A 477 -16.62 -1.91 -23.96
CA ILE A 477 -17.88 -1.99 -24.75
C ILE A 477 -18.71 -3.20 -24.34
N ILE A 478 -18.07 -4.39 -24.28
CA ILE A 478 -18.76 -5.63 -23.89
C ILE A 478 -19.40 -5.48 -22.51
N LYS A 479 -18.69 -4.89 -21.54
CA LYS A 479 -19.24 -4.60 -20.21
C LYS A 479 -20.29 -3.48 -20.19
N ARG A 480 -20.25 -2.50 -21.09
CA ARG A 480 -21.32 -1.49 -21.24
C ARG A 480 -22.62 -2.14 -21.74
N LEU A 481 -22.53 -3.08 -22.67
CA LEU A 481 -23.66 -3.74 -23.31
C LEU A 481 -24.11 -5.04 -22.61
N GLU A 482 -23.36 -5.55 -21.63
CA GLU A 482 -23.60 -6.83 -20.95
C GLU A 482 -25.03 -6.95 -20.38
N GLY A 483 -25.69 -8.09 -20.61
CA GLY A 483 -27.04 -8.38 -20.11
C GLY A 483 -28.20 -7.63 -20.81
N LEU A 484 -27.92 -6.71 -21.74
CA LEU A 484 -28.95 -5.90 -22.41
C LEU A 484 -29.30 -6.41 -23.82
N ASN A 485 -30.60 -6.55 -24.08
CA ASN A 485 -31.16 -6.73 -25.42
C ASN A 485 -31.45 -5.37 -26.05
N PHE A 486 -31.42 -5.32 -27.38
CA PHE A 486 -31.71 -4.12 -28.16
C PHE A 486 -32.66 -4.49 -29.31
N LEU A 487 -33.56 -3.58 -29.68
CA LEU A 487 -34.50 -3.75 -30.79
C LEU A 487 -34.01 -3.09 -32.08
N ASN A 488 -33.05 -2.17 -31.99
CA ASN A 488 -32.55 -1.35 -33.09
C ASN A 488 -31.18 -0.73 -32.73
N ASN A 489 -30.54 -0.09 -33.73
CA ASN A 489 -29.24 0.56 -33.54
C ASN A 489 -29.30 1.84 -32.68
N GLU A 490 -30.44 2.49 -32.53
CA GLU A 490 -30.56 3.70 -31.71
C GLU A 490 -30.49 3.37 -30.21
N GLU A 491 -31.13 2.29 -29.76
CA GLU A 491 -31.00 1.82 -28.36
C GLU A 491 -29.55 1.45 -28.01
N ILE A 492 -28.77 0.93 -28.97
CA ILE A 492 -27.33 0.70 -28.80
C ILE A 492 -26.60 2.03 -28.60
N ARG A 493 -26.84 3.05 -29.44
CA ARG A 493 -26.21 4.38 -29.31
C ARG A 493 -26.56 5.04 -27.98
N GLN A 494 -27.84 5.04 -27.59
CA GLN A 494 -28.30 5.59 -26.32
C GLN A 494 -27.67 4.87 -25.12
N ARG A 495 -27.45 3.55 -25.19
CA ARG A 495 -26.72 2.82 -24.15
C ARG A 495 -25.20 3.11 -24.17
N LEU A 496 -24.60 3.36 -25.32
CA LEU A 496 -23.18 3.71 -25.43
C LEU A 496 -22.88 5.14 -24.95
N LYS A 497 -23.82 6.08 -25.04
CA LYS A 497 -23.65 7.45 -24.53
C LYS A 497 -23.20 7.44 -23.04
N PRO A 498 -22.19 8.24 -22.63
CA PRO A 498 -21.69 8.25 -21.26
C PRO A 498 -22.69 8.79 -20.24
N ASP A 499 -22.60 8.32 -18.99
CA ASP A 499 -23.47 8.80 -17.90
C ASP A 499 -23.02 10.14 -17.30
N THR A 500 -21.82 10.62 -17.68
CA THR A 500 -21.19 11.84 -17.17
C THR A 500 -20.06 12.31 -18.09
N GLU A 501 -19.77 13.61 -18.10
CA GLU A 501 -18.61 14.21 -18.79
C GLU A 501 -17.29 13.99 -18.03
N ILE A 502 -17.36 13.61 -16.75
CA ILE A 502 -16.18 13.35 -15.91
C ILE A 502 -15.50 12.05 -16.35
N GLY A 503 -14.19 12.12 -16.61
CA GLY A 503 -13.39 10.99 -17.10
C GLY A 503 -12.61 11.30 -18.37
N LEU A 504 -12.98 12.35 -19.10
CA LEU A 504 -12.23 12.82 -20.28
C LEU A 504 -10.80 13.30 -19.93
N GLY A 505 -9.89 13.24 -20.91
CA GLY A 505 -8.53 13.77 -20.81
C GLY A 505 -7.48 12.77 -20.28
N GLU A 506 -6.49 13.30 -19.55
CA GLU A 506 -5.43 12.48 -18.93
C GLU A 506 -5.89 11.86 -17.60
N TRP A 507 -5.37 10.68 -17.31
CA TRP A 507 -5.53 9.99 -16.02
C TRP A 507 -4.20 9.91 -15.28
N VAL A 508 -4.24 9.76 -13.96
CA VAL A 508 -3.06 9.65 -13.09
C VAL A 508 -3.22 8.49 -12.11
N ASP A 509 -2.11 7.84 -11.74
CA ASP A 509 -2.04 6.93 -10.60
C ASP A 509 -1.42 7.70 -9.42
N VAL A 510 -2.25 8.04 -8.44
CA VAL A 510 -1.91 8.85 -7.26
C VAL A 510 -1.43 7.92 -6.13
N SER A 511 -0.60 6.94 -6.48
CA SER A 511 -0.17 5.80 -5.67
C SER A 511 -1.32 4.94 -5.13
N GLY A 512 -1.96 4.20 -6.03
CA GLY A 512 -3.04 3.25 -5.74
C GLY A 512 -4.38 3.66 -6.37
N LEU A 513 -4.74 4.93 -6.22
CA LEU A 513 -5.92 5.53 -6.81
C LEU A 513 -5.63 5.95 -8.26
N ILE A 514 -6.34 5.32 -9.19
CA ILE A 514 -6.30 5.68 -10.61
C ILE A 514 -7.51 6.60 -10.87
N ALA A 515 -7.28 7.87 -11.20
CA ALA A 515 -8.33 8.88 -11.30
C ALA A 515 -8.15 9.82 -12.51
N PRO A 516 -9.23 10.48 -13.00
CA PRO A 516 -9.13 11.56 -13.97
C PRO A 516 -8.33 12.73 -13.39
N LYS A 517 -7.36 13.25 -14.13
CA LYS A 517 -6.50 14.35 -13.68
C LYS A 517 -7.29 15.62 -13.36
N SER A 518 -8.39 15.87 -14.07
CA SER A 518 -9.30 17.00 -13.83
C SER A 518 -9.92 17.01 -12.43
N GLU A 519 -10.35 15.86 -11.90
CA GLU A 519 -10.93 15.79 -10.56
C GLU A 519 -9.87 15.89 -9.45
N ILE A 520 -8.64 15.43 -9.73
CA ILE A 520 -7.47 15.70 -8.87
C ILE A 520 -7.18 17.20 -8.85
N ASP A 521 -6.94 17.84 -10.00
CA ASP A 521 -6.62 19.27 -10.10
C ASP A 521 -7.72 20.15 -9.46
N LYS A 522 -8.99 19.76 -9.61
CA LYS A 522 -10.16 20.38 -8.95
C LYS A 522 -10.10 20.24 -7.42
N LEU A 523 -9.77 19.07 -6.89
CA LEU A 523 -9.52 18.88 -5.45
C LEU A 523 -8.34 19.74 -4.96
N LEU A 524 -7.26 19.85 -5.73
CA LEU A 524 -6.12 20.71 -5.37
C LEU A 524 -6.52 22.19 -5.31
N CYS A 525 -7.30 22.67 -6.30
CA CYS A 525 -7.87 24.01 -6.29
C CYS A 525 -8.87 24.24 -5.14
N ASP A 526 -9.66 23.22 -4.77
CA ASP A 526 -10.58 23.30 -3.63
C ASP A 526 -9.84 23.41 -2.28
N ILE A 527 -8.67 22.79 -2.15
CA ILE A 527 -7.79 22.94 -0.98
C ILE A 527 -7.13 24.32 -0.95
N GLU A 528 -6.59 24.77 -2.09
CA GLU A 528 -5.95 26.10 -2.22
C GLU A 528 -6.90 27.26 -1.86
N CYS A 529 -8.17 27.18 -2.28
CA CYS A 529 -9.18 28.20 -1.96
C CYS A 529 -9.97 27.94 -0.66
N GLY A 530 -9.60 26.91 0.11
CA GLY A 530 -10.20 26.60 1.42
C GLY A 530 -11.62 26.01 1.40
N ARG A 531 -12.15 25.63 0.22
CA ARG A 531 -13.41 24.88 0.09
C ARG A 531 -13.32 23.46 0.66
N VAL A 532 -12.12 22.90 0.70
CA VAL A 532 -11.77 21.66 1.41
C VAL A 532 -10.71 22.03 2.44
N ASN A 533 -11.02 21.88 3.73
CA ASN A 533 -10.17 22.39 4.82
C ASN A 533 -9.96 21.39 5.98
N THR A 534 -10.44 20.15 5.85
CA THR A 534 -10.16 19.06 6.79
C THR A 534 -9.59 17.82 6.10
N LEU A 535 -8.78 17.04 6.83
CA LEU A 535 -8.28 15.74 6.37
C LEU A 535 -9.43 14.77 5.98
N LYS A 536 -10.58 14.88 6.65
CA LYS A 536 -11.77 14.08 6.34
C LYS A 536 -12.34 14.40 4.95
N GLU A 537 -12.44 15.68 4.60
CA GLU A 537 -12.94 16.11 3.29
C GLU A 537 -11.96 15.74 2.16
N ILE A 538 -10.65 15.85 2.40
CA ILE A 538 -9.61 15.42 1.46
C ILE A 538 -9.76 13.93 1.15
N ASN A 539 -9.83 13.07 2.17
CA ASN A 539 -9.99 11.62 1.96
C ASN A 539 -11.35 11.27 1.36
N ALA A 540 -12.45 11.89 1.79
CA ALA A 540 -13.78 11.66 1.21
C ALA A 540 -13.81 11.98 -0.30
N ARG A 541 -13.09 13.01 -0.75
CA ARG A 541 -12.98 13.33 -2.19
C ARG A 541 -12.15 12.30 -2.96
N PHE A 542 -11.16 11.66 -2.36
CA PHE A 542 -10.47 10.51 -2.96
C PHE A 542 -11.37 9.25 -2.99
N GLU A 543 -12.14 8.99 -1.92
CA GLU A 543 -13.14 7.90 -1.87
C GLU A 543 -14.22 8.05 -2.94
N ASP A 544 -14.73 9.27 -3.18
CA ASP A 544 -15.71 9.54 -4.22
C ASP A 544 -15.15 9.34 -5.64
N MET A 545 -13.88 9.66 -5.88
CA MET A 545 -13.20 9.33 -7.15
C MET A 545 -13.05 7.81 -7.32
N HIS A 546 -12.68 7.09 -6.26
CA HIS A 546 -12.52 5.63 -6.28
C HIS A 546 -13.86 4.91 -6.53
N ARG A 547 -14.92 5.35 -5.84
CA ARG A 547 -16.28 4.81 -5.96
C ARG A 547 -16.86 4.96 -7.36
N ASN A 548 -16.57 6.07 -8.04
CA ASN A 548 -17.05 6.38 -9.39
C ASN A 548 -16.08 5.92 -10.51
N TYR A 549 -15.00 5.19 -10.17
CA TYR A 549 -13.95 4.78 -11.10
C TYR A 549 -14.48 4.20 -12.43
N TYR A 550 -15.42 3.25 -12.37
CA TYR A 550 -15.94 2.58 -13.58
C TYR A 550 -16.82 3.48 -14.45
N THR A 551 -17.54 4.43 -13.84
CA THR A 551 -18.33 5.44 -14.57
C THR A 551 -17.41 6.36 -15.36
N TYR A 552 -16.34 6.86 -14.71
CA TYR A 552 -15.34 7.70 -15.37
C TYR A 552 -14.52 6.90 -16.39
N GLU A 553 -14.19 5.63 -16.11
CA GLU A 553 -13.51 4.73 -17.07
C GLU A 553 -14.33 4.60 -18.36
N TRP A 554 -15.66 4.48 -18.26
CA TRP A 554 -16.52 4.42 -19.46
C TRP A 554 -16.44 5.70 -20.29
N THR A 555 -16.57 6.88 -19.68
CA THR A 555 -16.46 8.17 -20.38
C THR A 555 -15.12 8.30 -21.10
N TRP A 556 -14.01 7.86 -20.47
CA TRP A 556 -12.69 7.84 -21.10
C TRP A 556 -12.61 6.83 -22.26
N ALA A 557 -13.06 5.59 -22.03
CA ALA A 557 -13.00 4.52 -23.02
C ALA A 557 -13.82 4.86 -24.26
N TYR A 558 -15.03 5.42 -24.10
CA TYR A 558 -15.92 5.85 -25.18
C TYR A 558 -15.23 6.86 -26.11
N ASN A 559 -14.65 7.93 -25.55
CA ASN A 559 -13.87 8.90 -26.33
C ASN A 559 -12.68 8.24 -27.06
N LYS A 560 -11.98 7.30 -26.42
CA LYS A 560 -10.84 6.60 -27.04
C LYS A 560 -11.27 5.55 -28.08
N ILE A 561 -12.50 5.04 -28.03
CA ILE A 561 -13.09 4.20 -29.08
C ILE A 561 -13.33 5.03 -30.35
N GLN A 562 -13.90 6.24 -30.22
CA GLN A 562 -14.06 7.18 -31.35
C GLN A 562 -12.72 7.45 -32.03
N GLU A 563 -11.73 7.91 -31.25
CA GLU A 563 -10.40 8.29 -31.76
C GLU A 563 -9.62 7.12 -32.38
N PHE A 564 -9.71 5.92 -31.80
CA PHE A 564 -8.84 4.80 -32.22
C PHE A 564 -9.42 3.96 -33.36
N TYR A 565 -10.75 3.82 -33.43
CA TYR A 565 -11.43 3.06 -34.49
C TYR A 565 -12.02 3.94 -35.60
N GLY A 566 -12.09 5.27 -35.41
CA GLY A 566 -12.59 6.22 -36.40
C GLY A 566 -14.11 6.25 -36.53
N PHE A 567 -14.84 6.02 -35.43
CA PHE A 567 -16.31 5.99 -35.41
C PHE A 567 -16.93 7.32 -34.94
N ASP A 568 -17.96 7.75 -35.66
CA ASP A 568 -18.91 8.76 -35.18
C ASP A 568 -19.99 8.09 -34.31
N THR A 569 -20.31 8.73 -33.18
CA THR A 569 -21.20 8.22 -32.13
C THR A 569 -22.68 8.36 -32.46
N GLU A 570 -23.05 9.27 -33.36
CA GLU A 570 -24.44 9.37 -33.82
C GLU A 570 -24.74 8.41 -34.98
N THR A 571 -23.72 7.82 -35.62
CA THR A 571 -23.89 6.86 -36.73
C THR A 571 -23.65 5.41 -36.35
N ILE A 572 -22.79 5.11 -35.36
CA ILE A 572 -22.34 3.75 -34.99
C ILE A 572 -23.48 2.70 -34.93
N THR A 573 -23.19 1.51 -35.46
CA THR A 573 -24.15 0.40 -35.64
C THR A 573 -23.75 -0.88 -34.91
N ALA A 574 -24.65 -1.86 -34.86
CA ALA A 574 -24.36 -3.21 -34.38
C ALA A 574 -23.24 -3.89 -35.19
N ALA A 575 -23.15 -3.66 -36.50
CA ALA A 575 -22.05 -4.16 -37.34
C ALA A 575 -20.68 -3.58 -36.91
N ASP A 576 -20.64 -2.29 -36.57
CA ASP A 576 -19.42 -1.64 -36.06
C ASP A 576 -19.02 -2.19 -34.68
N VAL A 577 -20.00 -2.40 -33.79
CA VAL A 577 -19.77 -3.05 -32.49
C VAL A 577 -19.26 -4.48 -32.67
N ILE A 578 -19.84 -5.27 -33.58
CA ILE A 578 -19.35 -6.61 -33.93
C ILE A 578 -17.90 -6.56 -34.37
N ARG A 579 -17.54 -5.64 -35.29
CA ARG A 579 -16.16 -5.46 -35.76
C ARG A 579 -15.18 -5.16 -34.62
N ILE A 580 -15.57 -4.37 -33.62
CA ILE A 580 -14.74 -4.14 -32.42
C ILE A 580 -14.62 -5.42 -31.58
N VAL A 581 -15.72 -6.15 -31.39
CA VAL A 581 -15.76 -7.39 -30.58
C VAL A 581 -14.97 -8.53 -31.23
N GLU A 582 -14.91 -8.60 -32.57
CA GLU A 582 -14.07 -9.55 -33.29
C GLU A 582 -12.57 -9.26 -33.11
N VAL A 583 -12.14 -8.03 -33.36
CA VAL A 583 -10.73 -7.60 -33.13
C VAL A 583 -10.34 -7.72 -31.65
N TRP A 584 -11.28 -7.48 -30.73
CA TRP A 584 -11.11 -7.75 -29.30
C TRP A 584 -10.92 -9.24 -29.02
N LYS A 585 -11.75 -10.12 -29.59
CA LYS A 585 -11.70 -11.58 -29.41
C LYS A 585 -10.36 -12.13 -29.89
N GLU A 586 -9.90 -11.71 -31.06
CA GLU A 586 -8.55 -12.03 -31.56
C GLU A 586 -7.45 -11.52 -30.65
N SER A 587 -7.54 -10.27 -30.16
CA SER A 587 -6.54 -9.67 -29.27
C SER A 587 -6.49 -10.33 -27.89
N VAL A 588 -7.63 -10.74 -27.35
CA VAL A 588 -7.74 -11.45 -26.07
C VAL A 588 -7.10 -12.82 -26.18
N ILE A 589 -7.57 -13.65 -27.12
CA ILE A 589 -7.12 -15.02 -27.34
C ILE A 589 -5.65 -15.02 -27.78
N GLY A 590 -5.25 -14.08 -28.63
CA GLY A 590 -3.86 -13.89 -29.06
C GLY A 590 -2.92 -13.61 -27.89
N LEU A 591 -3.27 -12.67 -27.00
CA LEU A 591 -2.45 -12.39 -25.82
C LEU A 591 -2.41 -13.59 -24.85
N ASP A 592 -3.55 -14.25 -24.63
CA ASP A 592 -3.63 -15.37 -23.68
C ASP A 592 -2.88 -16.61 -24.20
N ARG A 593 -2.85 -16.83 -25.52
CA ARG A 593 -1.92 -17.79 -26.16
C ARG A 593 -0.45 -17.41 -25.98
N MET A 594 -0.08 -16.13 -26.12
CA MET A 594 1.29 -15.69 -25.85
C MET A 594 1.70 -15.90 -24.38
N VAL A 595 0.76 -15.86 -23.44
CA VAL A 595 0.96 -16.18 -22.02
C VAL A 595 1.10 -17.69 -21.81
N TYR A 596 0.31 -18.50 -22.52
CA TYR A 596 0.45 -19.97 -22.54
C TYR A 596 1.83 -20.41 -23.05
N ASP A 597 2.28 -19.83 -24.17
CA ASP A 597 3.60 -20.07 -24.76
C ASP A 597 4.75 -19.55 -23.87
N ASP A 598 4.49 -18.54 -23.02
CA ASP A 598 5.43 -18.10 -21.99
C ASP A 598 5.51 -19.11 -20.83
N ALA A 599 4.37 -19.58 -20.33
CA ALA A 599 4.29 -20.64 -19.32
C ALA A 599 4.96 -21.95 -19.76
N ARG A 600 4.80 -22.37 -21.03
CA ARG A 600 5.38 -23.61 -21.56
C ARG A 600 6.92 -23.66 -21.44
N LYS A 601 7.61 -22.52 -21.36
CA LYS A 601 9.08 -22.45 -21.25
C LYS A 601 9.60 -22.98 -19.92
N GLU A 602 8.86 -22.81 -18.83
CA GLU A 602 9.23 -23.33 -17.50
C GLU A 602 9.24 -24.88 -17.50
N PHE A 603 8.50 -25.49 -18.42
CA PHE A 603 8.34 -26.94 -18.58
C PHE A 603 9.09 -27.49 -19.81
N SER A 604 9.96 -26.70 -20.45
CA SER A 604 10.80 -27.20 -21.54
C SER A 604 11.95 -28.06 -21.01
N LEU A 605 12.42 -29.04 -21.80
CA LEU A 605 13.52 -29.95 -21.40
C LEU A 605 14.81 -29.23 -20.94
N SER A 606 15.05 -28.00 -21.40
CA SER A 606 16.14 -27.12 -20.96
C SER A 606 15.91 -26.41 -19.62
N SER A 607 14.68 -26.38 -19.13
CA SER A 607 14.23 -25.73 -17.88
C SER A 607 13.80 -26.74 -16.81
N MET A 608 13.59 -28.01 -17.18
CA MET A 608 13.18 -29.10 -16.25
C MET A 608 14.30 -29.48 -15.27
N THR A 609 14.48 -28.67 -14.22
CA THR A 609 15.41 -28.94 -13.12
C THR A 609 14.80 -29.89 -12.09
N GLY A 610 14.76 -31.18 -12.42
CA GLY A 610 14.72 -32.23 -11.40
C GLY A 610 16.12 -32.46 -10.83
N PHE A 611 16.22 -32.91 -9.58
CA PHE A 611 17.48 -33.34 -8.98
C PHE A 611 17.79 -34.78 -9.37
N GLY A 612 16.84 -35.71 -9.18
CA GLY A 612 17.03 -37.15 -9.45
C GLY A 612 18.35 -37.68 -8.87
N ALA A 613 18.64 -37.34 -7.60
CA ALA A 613 20.00 -37.13 -7.09
C ALA A 613 20.99 -38.28 -7.33
N ASP A 614 20.54 -39.53 -7.20
CA ASP A 614 21.32 -40.75 -7.40
C ASP A 614 20.78 -41.61 -8.57
N GLY A 615 19.95 -41.03 -9.44
CA GLY A 615 19.12 -41.74 -10.41
C GLY A 615 19.37 -41.39 -11.88
N THR A 616 18.59 -42.05 -12.75
CA THR A 616 18.61 -41.88 -14.21
C THR A 616 17.97 -40.57 -14.68
N GLN A 617 18.14 -40.24 -15.96
CA GLN A 617 17.48 -39.09 -16.58
C GLN A 617 15.94 -39.18 -16.55
N ASP A 618 15.37 -40.39 -16.55
CA ASP A 618 13.93 -40.62 -16.41
C ASP A 618 13.46 -40.44 -14.95
N GLU A 619 14.23 -40.92 -13.97
CA GLU A 619 13.95 -40.65 -12.55
C GLU A 619 14.06 -39.15 -12.23
N ARG A 620 15.01 -38.44 -12.85
CA ARG A 620 15.10 -36.97 -12.77
C ARG A 620 13.89 -36.26 -13.42
N LYS A 621 13.29 -36.85 -14.45
CA LYS A 621 12.07 -36.35 -15.09
C LYS A 621 10.84 -36.60 -14.20
N LEU A 622 10.73 -37.79 -13.60
CA LEU A 622 9.68 -38.14 -12.64
C LEU A 622 9.76 -37.28 -11.37
N ASP A 623 10.96 -37.04 -10.84
CA ASP A 623 11.20 -36.11 -9.72
C ASP A 623 10.69 -34.69 -10.04
N PHE A 624 11.02 -34.15 -11.22
CA PHE A 624 10.47 -32.86 -11.66
C PHE A 624 8.93 -32.90 -11.75
N GLU A 625 8.35 -33.95 -12.33
CA GLU A 625 6.89 -34.09 -12.48
C GLU A 625 6.16 -34.24 -11.14
N GLN A 626 6.75 -34.90 -10.14
CA GLN A 626 6.19 -34.97 -8.78
C GLN A 626 6.34 -33.65 -8.01
N VAL A 627 7.45 -32.94 -8.17
CA VAL A 627 7.75 -31.69 -7.43
C VAL A 627 7.09 -30.45 -8.05
N ARG A 628 6.91 -30.41 -9.38
CA ARG A 628 6.37 -29.25 -10.12
C ARG A 628 4.99 -29.49 -10.75
N GLY A 629 4.54 -30.75 -10.82
CA GLY A 629 3.35 -31.15 -11.56
C GLY A 629 3.62 -31.25 -13.07
N ASP A 630 2.67 -31.86 -13.79
CA ASP A 630 2.62 -31.79 -15.25
C ASP A 630 2.11 -30.42 -15.73
N PHE A 631 2.53 -30.01 -16.92
CA PHE A 631 2.20 -28.72 -17.53
C PHE A 631 0.69 -28.54 -17.80
N GLU A 632 0.03 -29.54 -18.37
CA GLU A 632 -1.40 -29.47 -18.72
C GLU A 632 -2.28 -29.54 -17.45
N SER A 633 -1.80 -30.25 -16.42
CA SER A 633 -2.41 -30.26 -15.08
C SER A 633 -2.24 -28.96 -14.28
N ASN A 634 -1.38 -28.04 -14.72
CA ASN A 634 -0.95 -26.91 -13.89
C ASN A 634 -2.09 -25.90 -13.68
N PRO A 635 -2.47 -25.55 -12.43
CA PRO A 635 -3.62 -24.69 -12.16
C PRO A 635 -3.60 -23.30 -12.81
N PHE A 636 -2.43 -22.77 -13.18
CA PHE A 636 -2.35 -21.52 -13.96
C PHE A 636 -2.64 -21.76 -15.45
N VAL A 637 -2.11 -22.85 -16.03
CA VAL A 637 -2.29 -23.23 -17.43
C VAL A 637 -3.77 -23.55 -17.70
N THR A 638 -4.39 -24.37 -16.83
CA THR A 638 -5.83 -24.66 -16.90
C THR A 638 -6.68 -23.39 -16.77
N ALA A 639 -6.28 -22.42 -15.94
CA ALA A 639 -6.97 -21.14 -15.80
C ALA A 639 -6.83 -20.23 -17.03
N VAL A 640 -5.68 -20.27 -17.74
CA VAL A 640 -5.50 -19.56 -19.02
C VAL A 640 -6.37 -20.17 -20.12
N LEU A 641 -6.42 -21.50 -20.24
CA LEU A 641 -7.32 -22.18 -21.19
C LEU A 641 -8.79 -21.84 -20.90
N LYS A 642 -9.23 -21.98 -19.65
CA LYS A 642 -10.60 -21.64 -19.24
C LYS A 642 -10.94 -20.17 -19.52
N HIS A 643 -9.99 -19.24 -19.35
CA HIS A 643 -10.19 -17.83 -19.70
C HIS A 643 -10.32 -17.61 -21.22
N ILE A 644 -9.58 -18.35 -22.04
CA ILE A 644 -9.73 -18.33 -23.51
C ILE A 644 -11.15 -18.79 -23.89
N ASP A 645 -11.64 -19.88 -23.31
CA ASP A 645 -13.00 -20.39 -23.58
C ASP A 645 -14.08 -19.41 -23.11
N GLU A 646 -14.00 -18.92 -21.88
CA GLU A 646 -14.93 -17.92 -21.32
C GLU A 646 -15.00 -16.64 -22.15
N LYS A 647 -13.84 -16.14 -22.63
CA LYS A 647 -13.80 -14.93 -23.45
C LYS A 647 -14.23 -15.16 -24.89
N THR A 648 -13.97 -16.35 -25.44
CA THR A 648 -14.50 -16.76 -26.75
C THR A 648 -16.03 -16.85 -26.71
N ALA A 649 -16.58 -17.46 -25.66
CA ALA A 649 -18.01 -17.54 -25.41
C ALA A 649 -18.63 -16.14 -25.25
N LEU A 650 -18.05 -15.28 -24.41
CA LEU A 650 -18.53 -13.90 -24.19
C LEU A 650 -18.54 -13.05 -25.47
N GLY A 651 -17.51 -13.15 -26.30
CA GLY A 651 -17.46 -12.44 -27.58
C GLY A 651 -18.51 -12.96 -28.57
N ASN A 652 -18.67 -14.28 -28.68
CA ASN A 652 -19.66 -14.89 -29.55
C ASN A 652 -21.11 -14.65 -29.07
N GLU A 653 -21.33 -14.57 -27.76
CA GLU A 653 -22.63 -14.25 -27.16
C GLU A 653 -23.11 -12.87 -27.59
N LEU A 654 -22.30 -11.82 -27.41
CA LEU A 654 -22.66 -10.47 -27.80
C LEU A 654 -22.87 -10.35 -29.32
N ILE A 655 -21.99 -10.95 -30.13
CA ILE A 655 -22.12 -10.98 -31.60
C ILE A 655 -23.45 -11.64 -32.01
N ASN A 656 -23.80 -12.80 -31.44
CA ASN A 656 -25.06 -13.48 -31.73
C ASN A 656 -26.29 -12.70 -31.25
N ARG A 657 -26.16 -11.94 -30.15
CA ARG A 657 -27.26 -11.15 -29.57
C ARG A 657 -27.59 -9.91 -30.40
N ILE A 658 -26.59 -9.18 -30.90
CA ILE A 658 -26.79 -7.95 -31.69
C ILE A 658 -26.73 -8.18 -33.21
N GLY A 659 -26.24 -9.34 -33.69
CA GLY A 659 -26.11 -9.66 -35.12
C GLY A 659 -27.42 -9.77 -35.91
N LYS A 660 -28.59 -9.65 -35.24
CA LYS A 660 -29.90 -9.49 -35.88
C LYS A 660 -30.23 -8.02 -36.23
N LEU A 661 -29.37 -7.08 -35.85
CA LEU A 661 -29.51 -5.62 -36.00
C LEU A 661 -28.40 -5.00 -36.88
N ALA A 662 -27.52 -5.86 -37.42
CA ALA A 662 -26.29 -5.53 -38.13
C ALA A 662 -26.45 -5.62 -39.65
#